data_AF-A0A5S9YGK0-F1
#
_entry.id   AF-A0A5S9YGK0-F1
#
_cell.length_a   1.000
_cell.length_b   1.000
_cell.length_c   1.000
_cell.angle_alpha   90.00
_cell.angle_beta   90.00
_cell.angle_gamma   90.00
#
_symmetry.space_group_name_H-M   'P 1'
#
loop_
_entity.id
_entity.type
_entity.pdbx_description
1 polymer ?
#
loop_
_entity_poly.entity_id
_entity_poly.type
_entity_poly.pdbx_seq_one_letter_code
_entity_poly.pdbx_strand_id
1 'polypeptide(L)'
;MGGCVSVSISCDQLTKNVCSCLNRNGDYIHGLEENLTALQRALEQIEQRREDLLRKILSEERRGLQRLSVVQGWVSKVEAIVPRVNELVRMRSVQVQRLCLCGFCSKNLVSSYRYGKRVMKMIEEVEVLRYQGDFAVVAERVDAARVEERPTRPMVAMDPMLESAWNRLMEDEIGILGLHGMGGVGKTTLLSHINNRFSRVGGEFDIVIWIVVSKELQIQRIQDEIWEKLRSDNEKWKQKTEDIKASNIYNVLKHKRFVLLLDDIWSKVDLTEVGVPFPSRENGCKIVFTTRLKEICGRMGVDSDMEVRCLAPDDAWDLFTKKVGEITLGSHPEIPTVARTVAKKCRGLPLALNVIGETMAYKRTVQEWRSAIDVLTSSAAEFSGMEDEILPILKYSYDNLKSEQLKLCFQYCALFPEDHNIEKNDLVDYWIGEGFIDRNKGKAENQGYEIIGILVRSCLLMEENQETVKMHDVVREMALWIASDFGKQKENFIVQAGLQSRNIPEIEKWKVARRVSLMFNNIESIRDAPESPQLITLLLRKNFLGHISSSFFRLMPMLVVLDLSMNRDLRHLPNEISECVSLQYLSLSRTRIRIWPAGLVELRKLLYLNLEYTRMVESICGISGLTSLKVLRLFVSGFPEDPCVLNELQLLENLQTLTITLGLASILEQFLSNQRLASCTRALRIENLNPQSSVISFVATMDSLQELHFADSDIWEIKVKRNETVLPLHIPTTTTFFPNLSQVSLEFCTRLRDLTWLIFAPNLTVLRVISASDLKEVINKEKAEQQNLIPFQELKELRLENVQMLKHIHRGPLPFPCLQKILVNGCSELRKLPLNFTSVPRGDLVIEAHKKWIEILEWEDEATKARFLPTLKAFPENIDADGYEISF
;
A
#
# COMPACT_ATOMS: atom_id res chain seq x y z
N MET A 1 -92.46 34.00 42.08
CA MET A 1 -91.15 34.34 42.69
C MET A 1 -90.22 33.18 42.42
N GLY A 2 -89.14 33.23 41.64
CA GLY A 2 -88.49 34.26 40.83
C GLY A 2 -87.28 33.58 40.14
N GLY A 3 -86.86 34.09 38.98
CA GLY A 3 -85.54 33.80 38.39
C GLY A 3 -85.47 32.76 37.27
N CYS A 4 -85.99 33.09 36.08
CA CYS A 4 -85.44 32.58 34.82
C CYS A 4 -84.27 33.49 34.42
N VAL A 5 -83.06 32.93 34.31
CA VAL A 5 -81.97 33.53 33.52
C VAL A 5 -81.58 32.53 32.45
N SER A 6 -81.96 32.85 31.22
CA SER A 6 -81.48 32.20 30.01
C SER A 6 -80.07 32.68 29.67
N VAL A 7 -79.13 31.75 29.49
CA VAL A 7 -77.91 32.01 28.72
C VAL A 7 -77.91 31.04 27.54
N SER A 8 -78.23 31.55 26.36
CA SER A 8 -78.01 30.89 25.08
C SER A 8 -76.54 31.00 24.71
N ILE A 9 -75.81 29.89 24.74
CA ILE A 9 -74.47 29.81 24.13
C ILE A 9 -74.66 29.19 22.73
N SER A 10 -74.30 29.97 21.71
CA SER A 10 -74.29 29.53 20.31
C SER A 10 -73.25 28.42 20.09
N CYS A 11 -73.67 27.32 19.46
CA CYS A 11 -72.81 26.22 18.98
C CYS A 11 -71.74 26.67 17.97
N ASP A 12 -71.81 27.89 17.44
CA ASP A 12 -70.84 28.39 16.46
C ASP A 12 -69.52 28.86 17.10
N GLN A 13 -69.50 29.16 18.40
CA GLN A 13 -68.29 29.64 19.07
C GLN A 13 -67.38 28.49 19.55
N LEU A 14 -67.97 27.36 19.94
CA LEU A 14 -67.22 26.14 20.29
C LEU A 14 -66.64 25.46 19.05
N THR A 15 -67.36 25.43 17.93
CA THR A 15 -66.88 24.90 16.66
C THR A 15 -65.78 25.79 16.03
N LYS A 16 -65.90 27.12 16.13
CA LYS A 16 -64.83 28.04 15.71
C LYS A 16 -63.56 27.96 16.57
N ASN A 17 -63.69 27.80 17.89
CA ASN A 17 -62.53 27.69 18.78
C ASN A 17 -61.80 26.33 18.69
N VAL A 18 -62.51 25.25 18.33
CA VAL A 18 -61.86 23.95 18.02
C VAL A 18 -61.19 23.98 16.64
N CYS A 19 -61.76 24.69 15.65
CA CYS A 19 -61.16 24.84 14.32
C CYS A 19 -59.94 25.78 14.31
N SER A 20 -59.85 26.79 15.17
CA SER A 20 -58.70 27.70 15.20
C SER A 20 -57.41 27.09 15.78
N CYS A 21 -57.51 25.97 16.50
CA CYS A 21 -56.35 25.26 17.06
C CYS A 21 -55.69 24.26 16.08
N LEU A 22 -56.27 24.03 14.89
CA LEU A 22 -55.81 23.01 13.93
C LEU A 22 -55.15 23.55 12.65
N ASN A 23 -54.97 24.86 12.50
CA ASN A 23 -54.52 25.50 11.25
C ASN A 23 -53.01 25.42 10.94
N ARG A 24 -52.37 24.28 11.26
CA ARG A 24 -51.11 23.83 10.63
C ARG A 24 -50.78 22.36 10.92
N ASN A 25 -51.50 21.73 11.86
CA ASN A 25 -51.26 20.35 12.32
C ASN A 25 -52.49 19.42 12.15
N GLY A 26 -53.61 19.90 11.58
CA GLY A 26 -54.82 19.09 11.35
C GLY A 26 -54.73 18.11 10.17
N ASP A 27 -53.84 18.37 9.21
CA ASP A 27 -53.72 17.58 7.97
C ASP A 27 -53.10 16.19 8.17
N TYR A 28 -52.41 15.95 9.30
CA TYR A 28 -51.80 14.64 9.57
C TYR A 28 -52.84 13.54 9.81
N ILE A 29 -54.04 13.87 10.29
CA ILE A 29 -55.10 12.90 10.56
C ILE A 29 -56.23 13.06 9.54
N HIS A 30 -56.69 14.29 9.31
CA HIS A 30 -57.80 14.57 8.40
C HIS A 30 -57.46 14.23 6.93
N GLY A 31 -56.23 14.51 6.49
CA GLY A 31 -55.77 14.24 5.12
C GLY A 31 -55.00 12.93 4.95
N LEU A 32 -55.00 12.02 5.94
CA LEU A 32 -54.08 10.87 5.96
C LEU A 32 -54.23 9.93 4.74
N GLU A 33 -55.47 9.66 4.30
CA GLU A 33 -55.72 8.77 3.17
C GLU A 33 -55.30 9.39 1.83
N GLU A 34 -55.54 10.68 1.66
CA GLU A 34 -55.07 11.46 0.51
C GLU A 34 -53.54 11.53 0.48
N ASN A 35 -52.92 11.79 1.63
CA ASN A 35 -51.46 11.84 1.79
C ASN A 35 -50.81 10.48 1.48
N LEU A 36 -51.37 9.37 1.94
CA LEU A 36 -50.87 8.03 1.61
C LEU A 36 -50.98 7.74 0.10
N THR A 37 -52.08 8.17 -0.52
CA THR A 37 -52.28 8.02 -1.96
C THR A 37 -51.29 8.90 -2.74
N ALA A 38 -51.01 10.11 -2.27
CA ALA A 38 -49.99 11.00 -2.83
C ALA A 38 -48.59 10.41 -2.70
N LEU A 39 -48.24 9.86 -1.53
CA LEU A 39 -46.95 9.19 -1.29
C LEU A 39 -46.73 8.00 -2.22
N GLN A 40 -47.76 7.18 -2.43
CA GLN A 40 -47.69 6.02 -3.32
C GLN A 40 -47.50 6.44 -4.78
N ARG A 41 -48.22 7.46 -5.25
CA ARG A 41 -48.02 8.03 -6.60
C ARG A 41 -46.62 8.63 -6.76
N ALA A 42 -46.13 9.34 -5.75
CA ALA A 42 -44.80 9.95 -5.78
C ALA A 42 -43.70 8.88 -5.83
N LEU A 43 -43.87 7.76 -5.11
CA LEU A 43 -42.98 6.61 -5.18
C LEU A 43 -42.94 6.00 -6.58
N GLU A 44 -44.10 5.72 -7.17
CA GLU A 44 -44.20 5.14 -8.53
C GLU A 44 -43.49 6.03 -9.56
N GLN A 45 -43.61 7.35 -9.44
CA GLN A 45 -42.94 8.30 -10.33
C GLN A 45 -41.40 8.26 -10.20
N ILE A 46 -40.86 8.21 -8.98
CA ILE A 46 -39.39 8.15 -8.80
C ILE A 46 -38.81 6.79 -9.22
N GLU A 47 -39.57 5.69 -9.07
CA GLU A 47 -39.16 4.37 -9.54
C GLU A 47 -39.13 4.31 -11.07
N GLN A 48 -40.15 4.81 -11.76
CA GLN A 48 -40.14 4.92 -13.22
C GLN A 48 -38.95 5.74 -13.72
N ARG A 49 -38.69 6.87 -13.07
CA ARG A 49 -37.55 7.74 -13.41
C ARG A 49 -36.20 7.07 -13.18
N ARG A 50 -36.08 6.24 -12.14
CA ARG A 50 -34.88 5.41 -11.92
C ARG A 50 -34.68 4.43 -13.06
N GLU A 51 -35.71 3.74 -13.51
CA GLU A 51 -35.61 2.79 -14.62
C GLU A 51 -35.20 3.48 -15.93
N ASP A 52 -35.76 4.66 -16.23
CA ASP A 52 -35.34 5.46 -17.39
C ASP A 52 -33.88 5.90 -17.29
N LEU A 53 -33.45 6.35 -16.11
CA LEU A 53 -32.08 6.76 -15.86
C LEU A 53 -31.11 5.59 -16.02
N LEU A 54 -31.43 4.42 -15.47
CA LEU A 54 -30.62 3.20 -15.60
C LEU A 54 -30.47 2.78 -17.06
N ARG A 55 -31.53 2.86 -17.87
CA ARG A 55 -31.45 2.63 -19.32
C ARG A 55 -30.50 3.60 -20.02
N LYS A 56 -30.59 4.90 -19.68
CA LYS A 56 -29.73 5.95 -20.26
C LYS A 56 -28.27 5.75 -19.86
N ILE A 57 -28.02 5.43 -18.58
CA ILE A 57 -26.69 5.10 -18.06
C ILE A 57 -26.09 3.91 -18.81
N LEU A 58 -26.83 2.80 -18.94
CA LEU A 58 -26.36 1.62 -19.65
C LEU A 58 -25.99 1.93 -21.10
N SER A 59 -26.74 2.82 -21.76
CA SER A 59 -26.42 3.30 -23.11
C SER A 59 -25.10 4.08 -23.16
N GLU A 60 -24.88 5.01 -22.23
CA GLU A 60 -23.65 5.81 -22.19
C GLU A 60 -22.43 5.00 -21.73
N GLU A 61 -22.60 4.05 -20.80
CA GLU A 61 -21.56 3.12 -20.36
C GLU A 61 -21.09 2.21 -21.52
N ARG A 62 -22.02 1.76 -22.38
CA ARG A 62 -21.70 1.02 -23.62
C ARG A 62 -20.88 1.85 -24.62
N ARG A 63 -20.97 3.18 -24.55
CA ARG A 63 -20.19 4.11 -25.40
C ARG A 63 -18.84 4.47 -24.78
N GLY A 64 -18.45 3.85 -23.67
CA GLY A 64 -17.17 4.10 -23.03
C GLY A 64 -17.16 5.28 -22.05
N LEU A 65 -18.31 5.88 -21.71
CA LEU A 65 -18.41 6.93 -20.68
C LEU A 65 -18.53 6.33 -19.28
N GLN A 66 -18.18 7.10 -18.26
CA GLN A 66 -18.27 6.70 -16.85
C GLN A 66 -19.42 7.42 -16.17
N ARG A 67 -20.26 6.67 -15.46
CA ARG A 67 -21.42 7.19 -14.71
C ARG A 67 -20.97 8.23 -13.69
N LEU A 68 -21.68 9.35 -13.63
CA LEU A 68 -21.43 10.41 -12.66
C LEU A 68 -21.74 9.94 -11.23
N SER A 69 -20.90 10.33 -10.26
CA SER A 69 -21.10 9.99 -8.84
C SER A 69 -22.43 10.49 -8.29
N VAL A 70 -22.86 11.69 -8.69
CA VAL A 70 -24.15 12.29 -8.30
C VAL A 70 -25.35 11.47 -8.77
N VAL A 71 -25.23 10.85 -9.96
CA VAL A 71 -26.26 9.99 -10.55
C VAL A 71 -26.32 8.67 -9.78
N GLN A 72 -25.16 8.06 -9.47
CA GLN A 72 -25.09 6.86 -8.64
C GLN A 72 -25.65 7.11 -7.24
N GLY A 73 -25.28 8.23 -6.61
CA GLY A 73 -25.78 8.62 -5.29
C GLY A 73 -27.29 8.82 -5.27
N TRP A 74 -27.88 9.36 -6.34
CA TRP A 74 -29.33 9.46 -6.47
C TRP A 74 -30.01 8.09 -6.60
N VAL A 75 -29.49 7.19 -7.45
CA VAL A 75 -30.03 5.83 -7.61
C VAL A 75 -30.02 5.08 -6.28
N SER A 76 -28.91 5.12 -5.54
CA SER A 76 -28.80 4.47 -4.23
C SER A 76 -29.76 5.06 -3.19
N LYS A 77 -30.01 6.38 -3.21
CA LYS A 77 -31.01 7.01 -2.33
C LYS A 77 -32.43 6.55 -2.66
N VAL A 78 -32.77 6.38 -3.94
CA VAL A 78 -34.07 5.83 -4.36
C VAL A 78 -34.22 4.37 -3.93
N GLU A 79 -33.20 3.53 -4.14
CA GLU A 79 -33.22 2.12 -3.68
C GLU A 79 -33.41 2.00 -2.16
N ALA A 80 -32.82 2.91 -1.38
CA ALA A 80 -32.95 2.94 0.07
C ALA A 80 -34.33 3.44 0.57
N ILE A 81 -35.01 4.33 -0.16
CA ILE A 81 -36.30 4.90 0.28
C ILE A 81 -37.49 3.99 -0.01
N VAL A 82 -37.43 3.19 -1.09
CA VAL A 82 -38.47 2.24 -1.50
C VAL A 82 -38.96 1.32 -0.36
N PRO A 83 -38.09 0.59 0.38
CA PRO A 83 -38.55 -0.28 1.45
C PRO A 83 -39.23 0.48 2.60
N ARG A 84 -38.78 1.70 2.90
CA ARG A 84 -39.34 2.56 3.97
C ARG A 84 -40.74 3.06 3.61
N VAL A 85 -40.97 3.45 2.35
CA VAL A 85 -42.31 3.84 1.87
C VAL A 85 -43.25 2.62 1.87
N ASN A 86 -42.78 1.47 1.39
CA ASN A 86 -43.56 0.24 1.37
C ASN A 86 -43.99 -0.21 2.77
N GLU A 87 -43.16 -0.03 3.80
CA GLU A 87 -43.54 -0.27 5.20
C GLU A 87 -44.72 0.62 5.62
N LEU A 88 -44.67 1.92 5.31
CA LEU A 88 -45.76 2.85 5.62
C LEU A 88 -47.04 2.48 4.88
N VAL A 89 -46.96 2.15 3.59
CA VAL A 89 -48.12 1.75 2.78
C VAL A 89 -48.73 0.44 3.28
N ARG A 90 -47.94 -0.54 3.73
CA ARG A 90 -48.46 -1.79 4.35
C ARG A 90 -49.34 -1.53 5.57
N MET A 91 -49.03 -0.48 6.34
CA MET A 91 -49.78 -0.08 7.54
C MET A 91 -51.06 0.71 7.24
N ARG A 92 -51.33 1.03 5.95
CA ARG A 92 -52.48 1.84 5.49
C ARG A 92 -53.82 1.33 6.03
N SER A 93 -54.12 0.05 5.83
CA SER A 93 -55.43 -0.53 6.19
C SER A 93 -55.73 -0.40 7.69
N VAL A 94 -54.74 -0.65 8.53
CA VAL A 94 -54.85 -0.57 10.00
C VAL A 94 -55.06 0.87 10.47
N GLN A 95 -54.37 1.84 9.85
CA GLN A 95 -54.43 3.23 10.29
C GLN A 95 -55.66 3.97 9.75
N VAL A 96 -56.09 3.67 8.52
CA VAL A 96 -57.31 4.23 7.93
C VAL A 96 -58.56 3.72 8.67
N GLN A 97 -58.62 2.44 9.06
CA GLN A 97 -59.73 1.89 9.86
C GLN A 97 -59.86 2.49 11.28
N ARG A 98 -58.82 3.17 11.76
CA ARG A 98 -58.85 3.88 13.06
C ARG A 98 -59.48 5.26 12.97
N LEU A 99 -59.64 5.81 11.75
CA LEU A 99 -60.26 7.11 11.54
C LEU A 99 -61.78 7.05 11.81
N CYS A 100 -62.33 8.14 12.33
CA CYS A 100 -63.75 8.34 12.61
C CYS A 100 -64.13 9.81 12.37
N LEU A 101 -65.42 10.12 12.33
CA LEU A 101 -65.94 11.47 12.01
C LEU A 101 -65.35 12.02 10.70
N CYS A 102 -65.45 11.27 9.60
CA CYS A 102 -64.94 11.65 8.28
C CYS A 102 -63.44 12.02 8.27
N GLY A 103 -62.61 11.39 9.11
CA GLY A 103 -61.17 11.63 9.17
C GLY A 103 -60.74 12.71 10.17
N PHE A 104 -61.66 13.50 10.74
CA PHE A 104 -61.33 14.54 11.71
C PHE A 104 -60.92 14.00 13.09
N CYS A 105 -61.19 12.72 13.38
CA CYS A 105 -60.86 12.07 14.65
C CYS A 105 -60.30 10.67 14.42
N SER A 106 -59.60 10.12 15.42
CA SER A 106 -59.10 8.74 15.42
C SER A 106 -59.39 8.06 16.74
N LYS A 107 -59.74 6.76 16.68
CA LYS A 107 -59.86 5.86 17.84
C LYS A 107 -58.57 5.80 18.68
N ASN A 108 -57.42 6.17 18.09
CA ASN A 108 -56.16 6.35 18.79
C ASN A 108 -55.41 7.58 18.24
N LEU A 109 -55.78 8.76 18.76
CA LEU A 109 -55.34 10.07 18.28
C LEU A 109 -53.80 10.20 18.20
N VAL A 110 -53.08 9.75 19.23
CA VAL A 110 -51.61 9.84 19.31
C VAL A 110 -50.94 8.97 18.26
N SER A 111 -51.43 7.73 18.07
CA SER A 111 -50.88 6.81 17.06
C SER A 111 -51.11 7.33 15.64
N SER A 112 -52.32 7.80 15.32
CA SER A 112 -52.65 8.30 13.98
C SER A 112 -51.92 9.60 13.66
N TYR A 113 -51.77 10.49 14.65
CA TYR A 113 -50.96 11.71 14.50
C TYR A 113 -49.49 11.41 14.18
N ARG A 114 -48.85 10.52 14.96
CA ARG A 114 -47.44 10.14 14.72
C ARG A 114 -47.25 9.47 13.37
N TYR A 115 -48.18 8.61 12.97
CA TYR A 115 -48.14 7.94 11.69
C TYR A 115 -48.34 8.93 10.52
N GLY A 116 -49.34 9.82 10.59
CA GLY A 116 -49.54 10.86 9.59
C GLY A 116 -48.38 11.84 9.45
N LYS A 117 -47.73 12.19 10.58
CA LYS A 117 -46.49 12.97 10.55
C LYS A 117 -45.34 12.23 9.85
N ARG A 118 -45.21 10.91 10.03
CA ARG A 118 -44.24 10.08 9.30
C ARG A 118 -44.53 10.03 7.80
N VAL A 119 -45.81 9.92 7.42
CA VAL A 119 -46.24 9.92 6.01
C VAL A 119 -45.90 11.26 5.35
N MET A 120 -46.24 12.39 5.97
CA MET A 120 -45.93 13.73 5.44
C MET A 120 -44.43 13.96 5.29
N LYS A 121 -43.62 13.60 6.30
CA LYS A 121 -42.16 13.67 6.21
C LYS A 121 -41.62 12.83 5.05
N MET A 122 -42.19 11.65 4.83
CA MET A 122 -41.77 10.78 3.72
C MET A 122 -42.16 11.36 2.36
N ILE A 123 -43.32 12.02 2.24
CA ILE A 123 -43.70 12.73 1.02
C ILE A 123 -42.67 13.82 0.71
N GLU A 124 -42.27 14.61 1.70
CA GLU A 124 -41.22 15.63 1.53
C GLU A 124 -39.89 15.01 1.05
N GLU A 125 -39.44 13.91 1.67
CA GLU A 125 -38.23 13.19 1.27
C GLU A 125 -38.30 12.65 -0.17
N VAL A 126 -39.44 12.06 -0.57
CA VAL A 126 -39.66 11.51 -1.92
C VAL A 126 -39.75 12.64 -2.97
N GLU A 127 -40.42 13.75 -2.64
CA GLU A 127 -40.54 14.91 -3.54
C GLU A 127 -39.17 15.57 -3.76
N VAL A 128 -38.34 15.71 -2.73
CA VAL A 128 -36.95 16.19 -2.89
C VAL A 128 -36.16 15.31 -3.85
N LEU A 129 -36.26 13.98 -3.70
CA LEU A 129 -35.61 13.04 -4.64
C LEU A 129 -36.19 13.17 -6.05
N ARG A 130 -37.48 13.44 -6.20
CA ARG A 130 -38.11 13.64 -7.51
C ARG A 130 -37.52 14.85 -8.24
N TYR A 131 -37.28 15.97 -7.54
CA TYR A 131 -36.62 17.15 -8.11
C TYR A 131 -35.14 16.93 -8.40
N GLN A 132 -34.44 16.15 -7.56
CA GLN A 132 -33.02 15.84 -7.77
C GLN A 132 -32.76 14.82 -8.89
N GLY A 133 -33.78 14.08 -9.32
CA GLY A 133 -33.69 12.99 -10.30
C GLY A 133 -33.67 13.43 -11.77
N ASP A 134 -33.50 14.72 -12.05
CA ASP A 134 -33.49 15.25 -13.41
C ASP A 134 -32.07 15.47 -13.94
N PHE A 135 -31.50 14.43 -14.55
CA PHE A 135 -30.13 14.45 -15.05
C PHE A 135 -30.09 14.60 -16.59
N ALA A 136 -29.73 15.79 -17.05
CA ALA A 136 -29.46 16.04 -18.47
C ALA A 136 -28.26 15.19 -18.97
N VAL A 137 -27.20 15.13 -18.17
CA VAL A 137 -25.99 14.32 -18.41
C VAL A 137 -25.89 13.25 -17.33
N VAL A 138 -25.67 11.99 -17.73
CA VAL A 138 -25.63 10.84 -16.79
C VAL A 138 -24.26 10.19 -16.63
N ALA A 139 -23.37 10.47 -17.57
CA ALA A 139 -22.03 9.91 -17.64
C ALA A 139 -21.11 10.91 -18.35
N GLU A 140 -19.84 10.92 -17.98
CA GLU A 140 -18.81 11.81 -18.55
C GLU A 140 -17.58 11.02 -19.00
N ARG A 141 -16.69 11.70 -19.72
CA ARG A 141 -15.36 11.16 -20.01
C ARG A 141 -14.49 11.39 -18.79
N VAL A 142 -13.94 10.30 -18.25
CA VAL A 142 -12.83 10.40 -17.29
C VAL A 142 -11.56 10.36 -18.12
N ASP A 143 -10.82 11.45 -18.11
CA ASP A 143 -9.52 11.55 -18.77
C ASP A 143 -8.49 10.74 -17.96
N ALA A 144 -8.45 9.43 -18.19
CA ALA A 144 -7.29 8.63 -17.84
C ALA A 144 -6.08 9.25 -18.54
N ALA A 145 -4.93 9.33 -17.85
CA ALA A 145 -3.71 9.83 -18.45
C ALA A 145 -3.43 9.07 -19.75
N ARG A 146 -3.32 9.80 -20.87
CA ARG A 146 -3.13 9.25 -22.22
C ARG A 146 -1.94 8.29 -22.28
N VAL A 147 -0.87 8.61 -21.55
CA VAL A 147 0.35 7.82 -21.42
C VAL A 147 0.82 7.92 -19.97
N GLU A 148 1.16 6.79 -19.36
CA GLU A 148 1.84 6.74 -18.07
C GLU A 148 3.35 6.73 -18.31
N GLU A 149 4.03 7.85 -18.01
CA GLU A 149 5.48 7.94 -18.17
C GLU A 149 6.20 7.01 -17.17
N ARG A 150 7.16 6.26 -17.67
CA ARG A 150 8.00 5.37 -16.85
C ARG A 150 9.30 6.10 -16.47
N PRO A 151 9.80 5.96 -15.24
CA PRO A 151 11.11 6.51 -14.88
C PRO A 151 12.20 5.82 -15.70
N THR A 152 12.83 6.55 -16.62
CA THR A 152 13.92 6.05 -17.47
C THR A 152 15.23 6.77 -17.17
N ARG A 153 16.33 6.02 -17.08
CA ARG A 153 17.69 6.60 -17.09
C ARG A 153 18.04 7.09 -18.51
N PRO A 154 19.00 8.01 -18.68
CA PRO A 154 19.47 8.39 -20.01
C PRO A 154 19.94 7.15 -20.78
N MET A 155 19.35 6.94 -21.96
CA MET A 155 19.79 5.88 -22.86
C MET A 155 21.21 6.19 -23.31
N VAL A 156 22.09 5.19 -23.29
CA VAL A 156 23.45 5.31 -23.83
C VAL A 156 23.54 4.34 -25.00
N ALA A 157 23.83 4.87 -26.18
CA ALA A 157 24.17 4.10 -27.38
C ALA A 157 23.09 3.15 -27.93
N MET A 158 21.81 3.39 -27.61
CA MET A 158 20.68 2.70 -28.24
C MET A 158 19.78 3.65 -29.04
N ASP A 159 20.15 4.93 -29.19
CA ASP A 159 19.38 5.92 -29.96
C ASP A 159 19.07 5.47 -31.40
N PRO A 160 20.02 4.86 -32.16
CA PRO A 160 19.72 4.35 -33.50
C PRO A 160 18.67 3.23 -33.50
N MET A 161 18.68 2.36 -32.48
CA MET A 161 17.68 1.30 -32.33
C MET A 161 16.32 1.87 -31.94
N LEU A 162 16.29 2.88 -31.08
CA LEU A 162 15.06 3.60 -30.73
C LEU A 162 14.44 4.27 -31.94
N GLU A 163 15.24 4.96 -32.75
CA GLU A 163 14.74 5.59 -33.98
C GLU A 163 14.28 4.54 -35.01
N SER A 164 15.02 3.44 -35.19
CA SER A 164 14.60 2.35 -36.07
C SER A 164 13.29 1.71 -35.62
N ALA A 165 13.16 1.37 -34.33
CA ALA A 165 11.94 0.78 -33.79
C ALA A 165 10.75 1.75 -33.89
N TRP A 166 10.98 3.03 -33.59
CA TRP A 166 9.97 4.07 -33.70
C TRP A 166 9.49 4.27 -35.13
N ASN A 167 10.41 4.41 -36.09
CA ASN A 167 10.04 4.61 -37.49
C ASN A 167 9.22 3.44 -38.03
N ARG A 168 9.63 2.19 -37.75
CA ARG A 168 8.86 0.99 -38.12
C ARG A 168 7.48 0.97 -37.47
N LEU A 169 7.40 1.28 -36.17
CA LEU A 169 6.13 1.31 -35.44
C LEU A 169 5.13 2.31 -36.04
N MET A 170 5.63 3.46 -36.49
CA MET A 170 4.81 4.55 -37.02
C MET A 170 4.43 4.37 -38.49
N GLU A 171 4.92 3.35 -39.20
CA GLU A 171 4.47 3.04 -40.56
C GLU A 171 3.01 2.55 -40.57
N ASP A 172 2.16 3.10 -41.44
CA ASP A 172 0.71 2.79 -41.50
C ASP A 172 0.39 1.30 -41.71
N GLU A 173 1.30 0.55 -42.34
CA GLU A 173 1.13 -0.88 -42.63
C GLU A 173 1.44 -1.79 -41.44
N ILE A 174 2.17 -1.27 -40.43
CA ILE A 174 2.63 -2.05 -39.29
C ILE A 174 1.60 -1.95 -38.16
N GLY A 175 0.85 -3.01 -37.92
CA GLY A 175 -0.05 -3.14 -36.78
C GLY A 175 0.63 -3.73 -35.56
N ILE A 176 1.47 -4.75 -35.75
CA ILE A 176 2.15 -5.50 -34.69
C ILE A 176 3.67 -5.51 -34.93
N LEU A 177 4.42 -4.96 -33.97
CA LEU A 177 5.88 -4.94 -33.96
C LEU A 177 6.45 -5.84 -32.85
N GLY A 178 7.24 -6.85 -33.24
CA GLY A 178 7.95 -7.71 -32.29
C GLY A 178 9.40 -7.28 -32.08
N LEU A 179 9.79 -7.00 -30.84
CA LEU A 179 11.18 -6.70 -30.45
C LEU A 179 11.80 -7.95 -29.81
N HIS A 180 12.68 -8.65 -30.51
CA HIS A 180 13.26 -9.90 -30.01
C HIS A 180 14.77 -9.79 -29.75
N GLY A 181 15.31 -10.61 -28.84
CA GLY A 181 16.75 -10.63 -28.54
C GLY A 181 17.06 -11.27 -27.19
N MET A 182 18.33 -11.55 -26.94
CA MET A 182 18.80 -12.24 -25.73
C MET A 182 18.38 -11.53 -24.42
N GLY A 183 18.35 -12.25 -23.29
CA GLY A 183 18.18 -11.64 -21.96
C GLY A 183 19.18 -10.49 -21.72
N GLY A 184 18.83 -9.47 -20.95
CA GLY A 184 19.76 -8.39 -20.59
C GLY A 184 20.26 -7.48 -21.73
N VAL A 185 19.79 -7.65 -22.97
CA VAL A 185 20.21 -6.84 -24.13
C VAL A 185 19.59 -5.44 -24.16
N GLY A 186 18.56 -5.17 -23.33
CA GLY A 186 17.92 -3.85 -23.23
C GLY A 186 16.57 -3.71 -23.92
N LYS A 187 15.87 -4.81 -24.23
CA LYS A 187 14.52 -4.78 -24.84
C LYS A 187 13.50 -3.97 -24.03
N THR A 188 13.37 -4.24 -22.73
CA THR A 188 12.49 -3.50 -21.82
C THR A 188 12.87 -2.03 -21.72
N THR A 189 14.17 -1.72 -21.75
CA THR A 189 14.67 -0.34 -21.79
C THR A 189 14.21 0.36 -23.08
N LEU A 190 14.40 -0.28 -24.24
CA LEU A 190 13.95 0.22 -25.53
C LEU A 190 12.43 0.45 -25.55
N LEU A 191 11.65 -0.53 -25.10
CA LEU A 191 10.19 -0.42 -25.02
C LEU A 191 9.77 0.73 -24.07
N SER A 192 10.44 0.92 -22.93
CA SER A 192 10.17 2.01 -21.99
C SER A 192 10.42 3.39 -22.60
N HIS A 193 11.46 3.55 -23.42
CA HIS A 193 11.71 4.78 -24.16
C HIS A 193 10.67 5.03 -25.27
N ILE A 194 10.19 3.97 -25.94
CA ILE A 194 9.06 4.05 -26.88
C ILE A 194 7.80 4.55 -26.16
N ASN A 195 7.46 3.97 -25.01
CA ASN A 195 6.33 4.40 -24.17
C ASN A 195 6.39 5.91 -23.87
N ASN A 196 7.52 6.37 -23.33
CA ASN A 196 7.68 7.77 -22.94
C ASN A 196 7.70 8.74 -24.14
N ARG A 197 8.08 8.26 -25.33
CA ARG A 197 8.04 9.07 -26.55
C ARG A 197 6.61 9.40 -26.96
N PHE A 198 5.64 8.50 -26.70
CA PHE A 198 4.22 8.80 -26.94
C PHE A 198 3.66 9.94 -26.08
N SER A 199 4.25 10.23 -24.91
CA SER A 199 3.89 11.41 -24.11
C SER A 199 4.28 12.72 -24.79
N ARG A 200 5.33 12.70 -25.63
CA ARG A 200 5.86 13.86 -26.35
C ARG A 200 5.22 14.06 -27.72
N VAL A 201 4.75 12.98 -28.34
CA VAL A 201 4.12 13.00 -29.67
C VAL A 201 2.59 13.12 -29.52
N GLY A 202 2.07 14.29 -29.89
CA GLY A 202 0.66 14.66 -29.70
C GLY A 202 -0.31 13.95 -30.66
N GLY A 203 -1.50 13.61 -30.17
CA GLY A 203 -2.75 13.60 -30.95
C GLY A 203 -3.15 12.36 -31.77
N GLU A 204 -2.30 11.34 -31.95
CA GLU A 204 -2.64 10.17 -32.79
C GLU A 204 -3.31 9.01 -32.06
N PHE A 205 -3.09 8.85 -30.76
CA PHE A 205 -3.61 7.73 -29.99
C PHE A 205 -4.38 8.24 -28.78
N ASP A 206 -5.53 7.65 -28.50
CA ASP A 206 -6.38 7.96 -27.35
C ASP A 206 -5.78 7.43 -26.04
N ILE A 207 -5.05 6.31 -26.08
CA ILE A 207 -4.42 5.69 -24.91
C ILE A 207 -3.20 4.82 -25.28
N VAL A 208 -2.19 4.79 -24.41
CA VAL A 208 -1.05 3.87 -24.46
C VAL A 208 -1.09 3.00 -23.20
N ILE A 209 -1.10 1.68 -23.39
CA ILE A 209 -1.29 0.69 -22.34
C ILE A 209 -0.02 -0.16 -22.25
N TRP A 210 0.64 -0.15 -21.09
CA TRP A 210 1.78 -1.02 -20.81
C TRP A 210 1.36 -2.18 -19.91
N ILE A 211 1.71 -3.40 -20.31
CA ILE A 211 1.45 -4.65 -19.56
C ILE A 211 2.75 -5.46 -19.49
N VAL A 212 3.04 -6.05 -18.34
CA VAL A 212 4.15 -6.99 -18.19
C VAL A 212 3.58 -8.41 -18.24
N VAL A 213 4.07 -9.24 -19.15
CA VAL A 213 3.60 -10.62 -19.35
C VAL A 213 4.52 -11.57 -18.58
N SER A 214 3.96 -12.38 -17.70
CA SER A 214 4.71 -13.39 -16.95
C SER A 214 5.09 -14.60 -17.82
N LYS A 215 6.16 -15.31 -17.44
CA LYS A 215 6.60 -16.55 -18.07
C LYS A 215 5.50 -17.61 -18.16
N GLU A 216 4.72 -17.76 -17.09
CA GLU A 216 3.46 -18.50 -17.11
C GLU A 216 2.34 -17.57 -17.59
N LEU A 217 1.79 -17.86 -18.77
CA LEU A 217 0.78 -17.01 -19.39
C LEU A 217 -0.56 -17.12 -18.66
N GLN A 218 -1.09 -15.98 -18.20
CA GLN A 218 -2.40 -15.88 -17.57
C GLN A 218 -3.24 -14.78 -18.23
N ILE A 219 -4.19 -15.19 -19.08
CA ILE A 219 -5.06 -14.28 -19.82
C ILE A 219 -5.83 -13.36 -18.86
N GLN A 220 -6.40 -13.92 -17.78
CA GLN A 220 -7.12 -13.14 -16.78
C GLN A 220 -6.29 -11.97 -16.19
N ARG A 221 -5.00 -12.18 -15.94
CA ARG A 221 -4.11 -11.13 -15.39
C ARG A 221 -3.89 -10.01 -16.40
N ILE A 222 -3.66 -10.35 -17.67
CA ILE A 222 -3.54 -9.37 -18.76
C ILE A 222 -4.84 -8.57 -18.88
N GLN A 223 -6.00 -9.24 -18.81
CA GLN A 223 -7.30 -8.57 -18.85
C GLN A 223 -7.50 -7.60 -17.67
N ASP A 224 -7.08 -8.01 -16.46
CA ASP A 224 -7.17 -7.18 -15.26
C ASP A 224 -6.30 -5.93 -15.37
N GLU A 225 -5.03 -6.09 -15.75
CA GLU A 225 -4.10 -4.97 -15.94
C GLU A 225 -4.57 -4.02 -17.05
N ILE A 226 -5.09 -4.53 -18.19
CA ILE A 226 -5.66 -3.69 -19.25
C ILE A 226 -6.89 -2.92 -18.73
N TRP A 227 -7.78 -3.58 -17.99
CA TRP A 227 -9.00 -2.96 -17.49
C TRP A 227 -8.72 -1.84 -16.50
N GLU A 228 -7.77 -2.03 -15.59
CA GLU A 228 -7.30 -1.01 -14.65
C GLU A 228 -6.77 0.25 -15.37
N LYS A 229 -6.10 0.09 -16.52
CA LYS A 229 -5.64 1.22 -17.33
C LYS A 229 -6.77 1.90 -18.13
N LEU A 230 -7.83 1.17 -18.47
CA LEU A 230 -8.98 1.72 -19.21
C LEU A 230 -10.01 2.41 -18.31
N ARG A 231 -10.17 1.95 -17.07
CA ARG A 231 -11.23 2.36 -16.15
C ARG A 231 -10.75 2.28 -14.70
N SER A 232 -11.17 3.23 -13.86
CA SER A 232 -11.00 3.12 -12.41
C SER A 232 -11.85 1.96 -11.86
N ASP A 233 -11.27 1.27 -10.88
CA ASP A 233 -11.64 -0.07 -10.38
C ASP A 233 -13.14 -0.25 -10.05
N ASN A 234 -13.66 -1.47 -10.27
CA ASN A 234 -15.02 -1.85 -9.89
C ASN A 234 -14.98 -3.24 -9.26
N GLU A 235 -15.39 -3.39 -8.01
CA GLU A 235 -15.37 -4.67 -7.28
C GLU A 235 -16.05 -5.83 -8.06
N LYS A 236 -17.01 -5.50 -8.94
CA LYS A 236 -17.69 -6.46 -9.81
C LYS A 236 -16.82 -7.02 -10.94
N TRP A 237 -15.70 -6.37 -11.30
CA TRP A 237 -14.81 -6.80 -12.38
C TRP A 237 -14.11 -8.13 -12.04
N LYS A 238 -13.59 -8.25 -10.82
CA LYS A 238 -12.83 -9.42 -10.36
C LYS A 238 -13.67 -10.71 -10.36
N GLN A 239 -14.99 -10.58 -10.30
CA GLN A 239 -15.95 -11.71 -10.30
C GLN A 239 -16.36 -12.16 -11.72
N LYS A 240 -15.97 -11.44 -12.78
CA LYS A 240 -16.33 -11.78 -14.17
C LYS A 240 -15.47 -12.92 -14.71
N THR A 241 -16.07 -13.75 -15.55
CA THR A 241 -15.34 -14.77 -16.34
C THR A 241 -14.48 -14.11 -17.42
N GLU A 242 -13.46 -14.81 -17.90
CA GLU A 242 -12.56 -14.32 -18.94
C GLU A 242 -13.30 -13.87 -20.21
N ASP A 243 -14.33 -14.60 -20.65
CA ASP A 243 -15.14 -14.23 -21.83
C ASP A 243 -15.86 -12.88 -21.68
N ILE A 244 -16.41 -12.63 -20.48
CA ILE A 244 -17.10 -11.38 -20.18
C ILE A 244 -16.08 -10.24 -20.09
N LYS A 245 -14.91 -10.51 -19.51
CA LYS A 245 -13.80 -9.54 -19.45
C LYS A 245 -13.33 -9.17 -20.86
N ALA A 246 -13.06 -10.16 -21.70
CA ALA A 246 -12.69 -9.97 -23.10
C ALA A 246 -13.71 -9.11 -23.86
N SER A 247 -15.00 -9.45 -23.74
CA SER A 247 -16.09 -8.70 -24.38
C SER A 247 -16.14 -7.23 -23.95
N ASN A 248 -15.90 -6.95 -22.66
CA ASN A 248 -15.90 -5.59 -22.14
C ASN A 248 -14.69 -4.79 -22.63
N ILE A 249 -13.49 -5.40 -22.60
CA ILE A 249 -12.26 -4.79 -23.12
C ILE A 249 -12.44 -4.44 -24.60
N TYR A 250 -12.92 -5.40 -25.39
CA TYR A 250 -13.18 -5.22 -26.81
C TYR A 250 -14.15 -4.07 -27.09
N ASN A 251 -15.26 -4.00 -26.35
CA ASN A 251 -16.26 -2.95 -26.53
C ASN A 251 -15.74 -1.54 -26.23
N VAL A 252 -14.74 -1.41 -25.38
CA VAL A 252 -14.06 -0.14 -25.10
C VAL A 252 -13.01 0.16 -26.16
N LEU A 253 -12.13 -0.80 -26.45
CA LEU A 253 -10.98 -0.61 -27.34
C LEU A 253 -11.38 -0.45 -28.81
N LYS A 254 -12.48 -1.05 -29.27
CA LYS A 254 -12.94 -0.90 -30.67
C LYS A 254 -13.33 0.53 -31.06
N HIS A 255 -13.47 1.42 -30.08
CA HIS A 255 -13.82 2.83 -30.27
C HIS A 255 -12.66 3.78 -29.94
N LYS A 256 -11.44 3.24 -29.77
CA LYS A 256 -10.23 3.99 -29.42
C LYS A 256 -9.09 3.61 -30.36
N ARG A 257 -8.28 4.59 -30.74
CA ARG A 257 -6.93 4.36 -31.29
C ARG A 257 -5.99 4.13 -30.11
N PHE A 258 -5.42 2.95 -29.98
CA PHE A 258 -4.57 2.63 -28.83
C PHE A 258 -3.22 2.04 -29.25
N VAL A 259 -2.24 2.16 -28.35
CA VAL A 259 -0.99 1.40 -28.42
C VAL A 259 -0.95 0.45 -27.24
N LEU A 260 -0.77 -0.85 -27.49
CA LEU A 260 -0.58 -1.87 -26.45
C LEU A 260 0.87 -2.34 -26.45
N LEU A 261 1.57 -2.11 -25.34
CA LEU A 261 2.95 -2.48 -25.10
C LEU A 261 2.98 -3.70 -24.17
N LEU A 262 3.34 -4.87 -24.69
CA LEU A 262 3.42 -6.12 -23.94
C LEU A 262 4.90 -6.46 -23.68
N ASP A 263 5.37 -6.27 -22.45
CA ASP A 263 6.75 -6.56 -22.10
C ASP A 263 6.92 -8.04 -21.69
N ASP A 264 8.01 -8.64 -22.15
CA ASP A 264 8.53 -9.97 -21.81
C ASP A 264 7.60 -11.16 -22.12
N ILE A 265 7.15 -11.29 -23.37
CA ILE A 265 6.33 -12.43 -23.81
C ILE A 265 7.18 -13.71 -23.96
N TRP A 266 6.74 -14.79 -23.31
CA TRP A 266 7.35 -16.13 -23.40
C TRP A 266 6.57 -17.14 -24.24
N SER A 267 5.27 -16.93 -24.45
CA SER A 267 4.40 -17.80 -25.25
C SER A 267 3.34 -16.99 -26.01
N LYS A 268 2.66 -17.59 -27.00
CA LYS A 268 1.68 -16.87 -27.84
C LYS A 268 0.54 -16.35 -26.96
N VAL A 269 0.33 -15.03 -26.97
CA VAL A 269 -0.83 -14.37 -26.32
C VAL A 269 -1.96 -14.30 -27.34
N ASP A 270 -3.12 -14.92 -27.04
CA ASP A 270 -4.29 -14.80 -27.90
C ASP A 270 -5.02 -13.47 -27.65
N LEU A 271 -4.84 -12.52 -28.56
CA LEU A 271 -5.46 -11.20 -28.47
C LEU A 271 -6.99 -11.27 -28.42
N THR A 272 -7.60 -12.29 -29.02
CA THR A 272 -9.06 -12.50 -29.01
C THR A 272 -9.53 -12.88 -27.62
N GLU A 273 -8.83 -13.81 -26.96
CA GLU A 273 -9.14 -14.21 -25.58
C GLU A 273 -8.91 -13.07 -24.59
N VAL A 274 -7.93 -12.20 -24.84
CA VAL A 274 -7.74 -10.98 -24.03
C VAL A 274 -8.85 -9.94 -24.31
N GLY A 275 -9.46 -9.96 -25.49
CA GLY A 275 -10.44 -8.95 -25.93
C GLY A 275 -9.83 -7.75 -26.64
N VAL A 276 -8.59 -7.86 -27.11
CA VAL A 276 -7.89 -6.79 -27.84
C VAL A 276 -8.25 -6.88 -29.33
N PRO A 277 -8.83 -5.82 -29.94
CA PRO A 277 -9.05 -5.78 -31.38
C PRO A 277 -7.73 -5.90 -32.15
N PHE A 278 -7.73 -6.68 -33.23
CA PHE A 278 -6.57 -6.78 -34.11
C PHE A 278 -6.29 -5.43 -34.81
N PRO A 279 -5.02 -5.00 -34.89
CA PRO A 279 -4.63 -3.82 -35.66
C PRO A 279 -5.14 -3.83 -37.10
N SER A 280 -5.66 -2.70 -37.56
CA SER A 280 -6.04 -2.48 -38.95
C SER A 280 -5.81 -1.01 -39.34
N ARG A 281 -5.74 -0.72 -40.64
CA ARG A 281 -5.64 0.65 -41.14
C ARG A 281 -6.80 1.55 -40.66
N GLU A 282 -7.98 0.97 -40.47
CA GLU A 282 -9.18 1.72 -40.07
C GLU A 282 -9.19 2.05 -38.58
N ASN A 283 -8.77 1.12 -37.72
CA ASN A 283 -8.73 1.35 -36.27
C ASN A 283 -7.45 2.05 -35.82
N GLY A 284 -6.38 2.03 -36.62
CA GLY A 284 -5.11 2.69 -36.35
C GLY A 284 -4.42 2.21 -35.08
N CYS A 285 -4.81 1.05 -34.54
CA CYS A 285 -4.25 0.52 -33.30
C CYS A 285 -2.88 -0.11 -33.56
N LYS A 286 -2.00 -0.07 -32.55
CA LYS A 286 -0.65 -0.64 -32.63
C LYS A 286 -0.39 -1.56 -31.45
N ILE A 287 0.32 -2.65 -31.70
CA ILE A 287 0.78 -3.58 -30.66
C ILE A 287 2.29 -3.69 -30.77
N VAL A 288 3.00 -3.52 -29.67
CA VAL A 288 4.45 -3.74 -29.59
C VAL A 288 4.72 -4.70 -28.47
N PHE A 289 5.59 -5.68 -28.68
CA PHE A 289 5.97 -6.56 -27.60
C PHE A 289 7.45 -6.87 -27.60
N THR A 290 7.97 -7.23 -26.43
CA THR A 290 9.34 -7.74 -26.30
C THR A 290 9.32 -9.25 -26.05
N THR A 291 10.31 -9.98 -26.56
CA THR A 291 10.46 -11.41 -26.30
C THR A 291 11.93 -11.84 -26.39
N ARG A 292 12.30 -12.94 -25.73
CA ARG A 292 13.60 -13.58 -25.95
C ARG A 292 13.62 -14.48 -27.19
N LEU A 293 12.46 -14.96 -27.62
CA LEU A 293 12.33 -16.03 -28.60
C LEU A 293 11.80 -15.49 -29.93
N LYS A 294 12.63 -15.53 -30.98
CA LYS A 294 12.21 -15.09 -32.33
C LYS A 294 10.98 -15.86 -32.84
N GLU A 295 10.84 -17.13 -32.45
CA GLU A 295 9.68 -17.96 -32.82
C GLU A 295 8.35 -17.33 -32.36
N ILE A 296 8.33 -16.65 -31.21
CA ILE A 296 7.12 -15.99 -30.70
C ILE A 296 6.67 -14.87 -31.64
N CYS A 297 7.59 -14.16 -32.31
CA CYS A 297 7.23 -13.20 -33.34
C CYS A 297 6.43 -13.84 -34.48
N GLY A 298 6.84 -15.02 -34.95
CA GLY A 298 6.09 -15.77 -35.96
C GLY A 298 4.73 -16.24 -35.46
N ARG A 299 4.65 -16.76 -34.23
CA ARG A 299 3.38 -17.25 -33.64
C ARG A 299 2.37 -16.14 -33.35
N MET A 300 2.84 -14.94 -33.05
CA MET A 300 2.02 -13.74 -32.84
C MET A 300 1.57 -13.09 -34.15
N GLY A 301 2.13 -13.50 -35.30
CA GLY A 301 1.78 -12.95 -36.61
C GLY A 301 2.18 -11.49 -36.77
N VAL A 302 3.41 -11.13 -36.39
CA VAL A 302 3.90 -9.75 -36.50
C VAL A 302 3.97 -9.27 -37.96
N ASP A 303 3.72 -7.98 -38.18
CA ASP A 303 3.94 -7.35 -39.49
C ASP A 303 5.43 -7.02 -39.71
N SER A 304 6.14 -6.69 -38.63
CA SER A 304 7.59 -6.56 -38.60
C SER A 304 8.15 -7.08 -37.28
N ASP A 305 9.30 -7.74 -37.35
CA ASP A 305 10.17 -7.99 -36.20
C ASP A 305 11.45 -7.14 -36.26
N MET A 306 12.02 -6.85 -35.10
CA MET A 306 13.31 -6.19 -34.95
C MET A 306 14.14 -6.91 -33.89
N GLU A 307 15.34 -7.31 -34.28
CA GLU A 307 16.33 -7.88 -33.37
C GLU A 307 17.02 -6.76 -32.58
N VAL A 308 16.86 -6.77 -31.26
CA VAL A 308 17.64 -5.95 -30.33
C VAL A 308 18.96 -6.65 -30.08
N ARG A 309 20.01 -6.14 -30.72
CA ARG A 309 21.37 -6.69 -30.71
C ARG A 309 22.20 -6.10 -29.57
N CYS A 310 23.28 -6.82 -29.22
CA CYS A 310 24.33 -6.29 -28.36
C CYS A 310 24.94 -5.01 -28.94
N LEU A 311 25.48 -4.18 -28.05
CA LEU A 311 26.15 -2.94 -28.40
C LEU A 311 27.40 -3.20 -29.25
N ALA A 312 27.66 -2.29 -30.19
CA ALA A 312 28.90 -2.29 -30.94
C ALA A 312 30.10 -2.10 -29.99
N PRO A 313 31.32 -2.54 -30.35
CA PRO A 313 32.47 -2.47 -29.47
C PRO A 313 32.76 -1.08 -28.87
N ASP A 314 32.53 -0.02 -29.63
CA ASP A 314 32.77 1.37 -29.18
C ASP A 314 31.66 1.82 -28.21
N ASP A 315 30.39 1.57 -28.55
CA ASP A 315 29.23 1.82 -27.68
C ASP A 315 29.30 1.03 -26.36
N ALA A 316 29.75 -0.22 -26.44
CA ALA A 316 29.98 -1.09 -25.30
C ALA A 316 31.09 -0.55 -24.39
N TRP A 317 32.15 -0.02 -24.99
CA TRP A 317 33.26 0.61 -24.28
C TRP A 317 32.81 1.90 -23.58
N ASP A 318 31.99 2.72 -24.24
CA ASP A 318 31.46 3.96 -23.66
C ASP A 318 30.51 3.68 -22.48
N LEU A 319 29.63 2.68 -22.60
CA LEU A 319 28.80 2.24 -21.48
C LEU A 319 29.65 1.73 -20.31
N PHE A 320 30.66 0.91 -20.60
CA PHE A 320 31.54 0.32 -19.58
C PHE A 320 32.34 1.37 -18.83
N THR A 321 32.99 2.30 -19.54
CA THR A 321 33.81 3.36 -18.93
C THR A 321 32.99 4.29 -18.06
N LYS A 322 31.77 4.63 -18.48
CA LYS A 322 30.82 5.42 -17.68
C LYS A 322 30.49 4.74 -16.34
N LYS A 323 30.46 3.41 -16.31
CA LYS A 323 30.18 2.62 -15.09
C LYS A 323 31.41 2.43 -14.20
N VAL A 324 32.59 2.25 -14.79
CA VAL A 324 33.86 2.14 -14.06
C VAL A 324 34.29 3.47 -13.42
N GLY A 325 34.01 4.58 -14.11
CA GLY A 325 34.36 5.93 -13.69
C GLY A 325 35.81 6.33 -13.96
N GLU A 326 36.00 7.61 -14.28
CA GLU A 326 37.31 8.20 -14.67
C GLU A 326 38.39 8.04 -13.60
N ILE A 327 38.01 8.13 -12.31
CA ILE A 327 38.96 7.98 -11.19
C ILE A 327 39.62 6.59 -11.23
N THR A 328 38.90 5.56 -11.67
CA THR A 328 39.40 4.18 -11.73
C THR A 328 40.23 3.95 -12.96
N LEU A 329 39.74 4.42 -14.11
CA LEU A 329 40.46 4.34 -15.37
C LEU A 329 41.80 5.08 -15.30
N GLY A 330 41.84 6.21 -14.60
CA GLY A 330 43.05 7.02 -14.39
C GLY A 330 43.99 6.53 -13.28
N SER A 331 43.66 5.45 -12.55
CA SER A 331 44.45 5.02 -11.39
C SER A 331 45.79 4.36 -11.76
N HIS A 332 45.95 3.87 -12.99
CA HIS A 332 47.22 3.37 -13.53
C HIS A 332 47.23 3.42 -15.07
N PRO A 333 48.35 3.75 -15.74
CA PRO A 333 48.41 3.89 -17.21
C PRO A 333 47.99 2.65 -18.00
N GLU A 334 48.17 1.47 -17.42
CA GLU A 334 47.81 0.18 -18.06
C GLU A 334 46.32 -0.19 -17.88
N ILE A 335 45.62 0.38 -16.88
CA ILE A 335 44.23 0.02 -16.57
C ILE A 335 43.29 0.22 -17.77
N PRO A 336 43.34 1.32 -18.53
CA PRO A 336 42.47 1.47 -19.71
C PRO A 336 42.63 0.33 -20.73
N THR A 337 43.84 -0.19 -20.91
CA THR A 337 44.13 -1.31 -21.83
C THR A 337 43.52 -2.62 -21.31
N VAL A 338 43.68 -2.90 -20.02
CA VAL A 338 43.13 -4.11 -19.39
C VAL A 338 41.60 -4.01 -19.28
N ALA A 339 41.08 -2.81 -19.00
CA ALA A 339 39.66 -2.51 -18.96
C ALA A 339 38.97 -2.75 -20.30
N ARG A 340 39.60 -2.36 -21.43
CA ARG A 340 39.10 -2.71 -22.77
C ARG A 340 38.99 -4.21 -22.98
N THR A 341 39.92 -4.98 -22.41
CA THR A 341 39.88 -6.45 -22.50
C THR A 341 38.71 -7.02 -21.68
N VAL A 342 38.45 -6.48 -20.49
CA VAL A 342 37.27 -6.84 -19.67
C VAL A 342 35.96 -6.47 -20.37
N ALA A 343 35.85 -5.26 -20.95
CA ALA A 343 34.67 -4.83 -21.70
C ALA A 343 34.40 -5.75 -22.91
N LYS A 344 35.46 -6.14 -23.65
CA LYS A 344 35.34 -7.12 -24.75
C LYS A 344 34.83 -8.48 -24.29
N LYS A 345 35.20 -8.93 -23.08
CA LYS A 345 34.69 -10.18 -22.48
C LYS A 345 33.19 -10.13 -22.20
N CYS A 346 32.61 -8.94 -22.04
CA CYS A 346 31.16 -8.74 -21.88
C CYS A 346 30.37 -8.84 -23.20
N ARG A 347 31.06 -9.02 -24.35
CA ARG A 347 30.47 -9.25 -25.69
C ARG A 347 29.39 -8.23 -26.10
N GLY A 348 29.54 -6.99 -25.66
CA GLY A 348 28.61 -5.91 -26.00
C GLY A 348 27.26 -5.96 -25.27
N LEU A 349 27.06 -6.86 -24.32
CA LEU A 349 25.78 -6.98 -23.62
C LEU A 349 25.63 -5.88 -22.54
N PRO A 350 24.61 -4.99 -22.62
CA PRO A 350 24.43 -3.89 -21.67
C PRO A 350 24.37 -4.32 -20.20
N LEU A 351 23.62 -5.38 -19.87
CA LEU A 351 23.53 -5.86 -18.49
C LEU A 351 24.90 -6.29 -17.94
N ALA A 352 25.66 -7.08 -18.71
CA ALA A 352 27.01 -7.50 -18.32
C ALA A 352 27.96 -6.31 -18.19
N LEU A 353 27.95 -5.38 -19.15
CA LEU A 353 28.80 -4.19 -19.12
C LEU A 353 28.52 -3.32 -17.90
N ASN A 354 27.24 -3.18 -17.52
CA ASN A 354 26.85 -2.46 -16.30
C ASN A 354 27.35 -3.17 -15.04
N VAL A 355 27.05 -4.45 -14.91
CA VAL A 355 27.37 -5.27 -13.73
C VAL A 355 28.88 -5.36 -13.52
N ILE A 356 29.64 -5.69 -14.57
CA ILE A 356 31.10 -5.78 -14.49
C ILE A 356 31.72 -4.39 -14.34
N GLY A 357 31.23 -3.39 -15.08
CA GLY A 357 31.74 -2.01 -15.00
C GLY A 357 31.66 -1.45 -13.58
N GLU A 358 30.53 -1.63 -12.90
CA GLU A 358 30.36 -1.21 -11.50
C GLU A 358 31.20 -2.05 -10.53
N THR A 359 31.29 -3.37 -10.76
CA THR A 359 32.17 -4.25 -9.97
C THR A 359 33.64 -3.82 -10.06
N MET A 360 34.05 -3.32 -11.23
CA MET A 360 35.41 -2.84 -11.46
C MET A 360 35.64 -1.39 -11.00
N ALA A 361 34.58 -0.62 -10.69
CA ALA A 361 34.65 0.81 -10.38
C ALA A 361 35.44 1.17 -9.11
N TYR A 362 35.82 0.19 -8.29
CA TYR A 362 36.66 0.39 -7.10
C TYR A 362 37.98 -0.40 -7.15
N LYS A 363 38.28 -1.09 -8.26
CA LYS A 363 39.51 -1.86 -8.47
C LYS A 363 40.61 -0.95 -9.03
N ARG A 364 41.61 -0.64 -8.21
CA ARG A 364 42.62 0.41 -8.51
C ARG A 364 43.95 -0.16 -9.02
N THR A 365 44.14 -1.48 -8.99
CA THR A 365 45.43 -2.10 -9.34
C THR A 365 45.32 -2.96 -10.59
N VAL A 366 46.36 -2.96 -11.45
CA VAL A 366 46.38 -3.77 -12.68
C VAL A 366 46.17 -5.26 -12.40
N GLN A 367 46.69 -5.75 -11.27
CA GLN A 367 46.56 -7.15 -10.84
C GLN A 367 45.10 -7.53 -10.59
N GLU A 368 44.30 -6.66 -9.99
CA GLU A 368 42.86 -6.89 -9.81
C GLU A 368 42.12 -6.99 -11.16
N TRP A 369 42.50 -6.17 -12.13
CA TRP A 369 41.93 -6.21 -13.48
C TRP A 369 42.34 -7.47 -14.27
N ARG A 370 43.60 -7.91 -14.15
CA ARG A 370 44.07 -9.17 -14.76
C ARG A 370 43.40 -10.37 -14.13
N SER A 371 43.25 -10.39 -12.81
CA SER A 371 42.49 -11.43 -12.10
C SER A 371 41.04 -11.50 -12.57
N ALA A 372 40.40 -10.35 -12.84
CA ALA A 372 39.05 -10.32 -13.42
C ALA A 372 38.99 -11.01 -14.79
N ILE A 373 39.99 -10.80 -15.65
CA ILE A 373 40.08 -11.46 -16.96
C ILE A 373 40.24 -12.97 -16.80
N ASP A 374 41.09 -13.42 -15.88
CA ASP A 374 41.33 -14.85 -15.65
C ASP A 374 40.04 -15.54 -15.20
N VAL A 375 39.31 -14.95 -14.25
CA VAL A 375 38.03 -15.50 -13.76
C VAL A 375 36.96 -15.48 -14.86
N LEU A 376 36.77 -14.37 -15.56
CA LEU A 376 35.83 -14.28 -16.68
C LEU A 376 36.14 -15.28 -17.81
N THR A 377 37.40 -15.74 -17.90
CA THR A 377 37.82 -16.74 -18.88
C THR A 377 37.61 -18.17 -18.38
N SER A 378 37.82 -18.44 -17.08
CA SER A 378 37.62 -19.77 -16.50
C SER A 378 36.15 -20.10 -16.23
N SER A 379 35.33 -19.12 -15.83
CA SER A 379 33.90 -19.32 -15.54
C SER A 379 33.08 -19.73 -16.76
N ALA A 380 33.51 -19.42 -17.99
CA ALA A 380 32.79 -19.80 -19.21
C ALA A 380 32.73 -21.33 -19.44
N ALA A 381 33.65 -22.10 -18.86
CA ALA A 381 33.72 -23.56 -19.02
C ALA A 381 32.70 -24.32 -18.15
N GLU A 382 32.19 -23.71 -17.08
CA GLU A 382 31.26 -24.35 -16.12
C GLU A 382 29.79 -24.37 -16.59
N PHE A 383 29.48 -23.72 -17.73
CA PHE A 383 28.12 -23.45 -18.20
C PHE A 383 27.77 -24.10 -19.54
N SER A 384 28.50 -25.12 -19.98
CA SER A 384 28.37 -25.75 -21.31
C SER A 384 27.04 -26.50 -21.57
N GLY A 385 25.99 -26.24 -20.79
CA GLY A 385 24.67 -26.88 -20.88
C GLY A 385 23.47 -25.97 -20.57
N MET A 386 23.64 -24.64 -20.55
CA MET A 386 22.52 -23.68 -20.44
C MET A 386 22.40 -22.83 -21.72
N GLU A 387 21.15 -22.54 -22.11
CA GLU A 387 20.82 -21.80 -23.34
C GLU A 387 21.25 -20.32 -23.29
N ASP A 388 21.47 -19.74 -22.11
CA ASP A 388 21.85 -18.33 -21.92
C ASP A 388 23.35 -18.14 -21.60
N GLU A 389 24.12 -17.61 -22.57
CA GLU A 389 25.56 -17.29 -22.47
C GLU A 389 25.92 -16.17 -21.46
N ILE A 390 24.95 -15.59 -20.75
CA ILE A 390 25.10 -14.39 -19.89
C ILE A 390 25.47 -14.74 -18.45
N LEU A 391 24.98 -15.88 -17.97
CA LEU A 391 25.14 -16.33 -16.58
C LEU A 391 26.61 -16.47 -16.13
N PRO A 392 27.58 -16.89 -16.97
CA PRO A 392 29.01 -16.89 -16.60
C PRO A 392 29.56 -15.50 -16.28
N ILE A 393 29.05 -14.46 -16.97
CA ILE A 393 29.53 -13.09 -16.78
C ILE A 393 28.95 -12.51 -15.49
N LEU A 394 27.65 -12.75 -15.23
CA LEU A 394 27.00 -12.30 -13.98
C LEU A 394 27.51 -13.04 -12.73
N LYS A 395 27.96 -14.30 -12.88
CA LYS A 395 28.54 -15.09 -11.78
C LYS A 395 29.79 -14.42 -11.21
N TYR A 396 30.56 -13.68 -12.02
CA TYR A 396 31.73 -12.94 -11.53
C TYR A 396 31.36 -11.98 -10.38
N SER A 397 30.25 -11.24 -10.48
CA SER A 397 29.83 -10.32 -9.42
C SER A 397 29.38 -11.06 -8.16
N TYR A 398 28.80 -12.25 -8.30
CA TYR A 398 28.48 -13.13 -7.17
C TYR A 398 29.75 -13.72 -6.52
N ASP A 399 30.71 -14.21 -7.30
CA ASP A 399 31.96 -14.80 -6.79
C ASP A 399 32.82 -13.77 -6.03
N ASN A 400 32.69 -12.48 -6.36
CA ASN A 400 33.37 -11.39 -5.65
C ASN A 400 32.71 -11.01 -4.32
N LEU A 401 31.57 -11.60 -3.94
CA LEU A 401 30.99 -11.41 -2.61
C LEU A 401 31.90 -12.08 -1.56
N LYS A 402 32.49 -11.23 -0.70
CA LYS A 402 33.57 -11.62 0.22
C LYS A 402 33.18 -12.60 1.33
N SER A 403 31.88 -12.79 1.61
CA SER A 403 31.41 -13.64 2.71
C SER A 403 30.31 -14.60 2.25
N GLU A 404 30.31 -15.81 2.83
CA GLU A 404 29.24 -16.79 2.63
C GLU A 404 27.89 -16.26 3.12
N GLN A 405 27.89 -15.39 4.13
CA GLN A 405 26.69 -14.70 4.59
C GLN A 405 26.03 -13.87 3.46
N LEU A 406 26.81 -13.09 2.71
CA LEU A 406 26.31 -12.29 1.59
C LEU A 406 25.71 -13.18 0.49
N LYS A 407 26.39 -14.30 0.20
CA LYS A 407 25.95 -15.27 -0.81
C LYS A 407 24.63 -15.93 -0.43
N LEU A 408 24.47 -16.35 0.84
CA LEU A 408 23.22 -16.91 1.35
C LEU A 408 22.07 -15.88 1.30
N CYS A 409 22.34 -14.64 1.70
CA CYS A 409 21.36 -13.55 1.63
C CYS A 409 20.92 -13.29 0.19
N PHE A 410 21.87 -13.24 -0.75
CA PHE A 410 21.59 -13.11 -2.19
C PHE A 410 20.72 -14.25 -2.73
N GLN A 411 21.09 -15.51 -2.47
CA GLN A 411 20.32 -16.67 -2.93
C GLN A 411 18.90 -16.66 -2.36
N TYR A 412 18.72 -16.20 -1.13
CA TYR A 412 17.41 -16.13 -0.49
C TYR A 412 16.46 -15.13 -1.17
N CYS A 413 16.98 -14.02 -1.71
CA CYS A 413 16.17 -13.08 -2.48
C CYS A 413 15.48 -13.73 -3.69
N ALA A 414 16.02 -14.84 -4.21
CA ALA A 414 15.43 -15.54 -5.34
C ALA A 414 14.12 -16.27 -5.02
N LEU A 415 13.77 -16.41 -3.73
CA LEU A 415 12.49 -16.98 -3.28
C LEU A 415 11.29 -16.06 -3.58
N PHE A 416 11.52 -14.77 -3.83
CA PHE A 416 10.46 -13.83 -4.21
C PHE A 416 10.05 -14.02 -5.68
N PRO A 417 8.84 -13.58 -6.07
CA PRO A 417 8.41 -13.61 -7.46
C PRO A 417 9.33 -12.81 -8.38
N GLU A 418 9.32 -13.16 -9.66
CA GLU A 418 10.02 -12.40 -10.70
C GLU A 418 9.55 -10.95 -10.71
N ASP A 419 10.52 -10.05 -10.82
CA ASP A 419 10.30 -8.61 -10.87
C ASP A 419 9.49 -7.99 -9.70
N HIS A 420 9.44 -8.68 -8.56
CA HIS A 420 8.73 -8.20 -7.38
C HIS A 420 9.51 -7.12 -6.61
N ASN A 421 8.79 -6.10 -6.13
CA ASN A 421 9.33 -5.13 -5.19
C ASN A 421 9.34 -5.74 -3.79
N ILE A 422 10.54 -5.96 -3.26
CA ILE A 422 10.79 -6.57 -1.96
C ILE A 422 11.02 -5.46 -0.94
N GLU A 423 10.22 -5.42 0.13
CA GLU A 423 10.46 -4.52 1.25
C GLU A 423 11.75 -4.90 1.97
N LYS A 424 12.63 -3.91 2.20
CA LYS A 424 13.95 -4.14 2.82
C LYS A 424 13.82 -4.73 4.22
N ASN A 425 12.85 -4.26 5.01
CA ASN A 425 12.61 -4.74 6.37
C ASN A 425 12.19 -6.22 6.41
N ASP A 426 11.27 -6.62 5.52
CA ASP A 426 10.83 -8.01 5.40
C ASP A 426 12.01 -8.94 5.06
N LEU A 427 12.85 -8.52 4.12
CA LEU A 427 14.02 -9.29 3.71
C LEU A 427 15.02 -9.49 4.87
N VAL A 428 15.27 -8.43 5.63
CA VAL A 428 16.13 -8.48 6.83
C VAL A 428 15.53 -9.40 7.90
N ASP A 429 14.22 -9.31 8.14
CA ASP A 429 13.52 -10.16 9.10
C ASP A 429 13.65 -11.65 8.73
N TYR A 430 13.51 -12.00 7.45
CA TYR A 430 13.74 -13.38 6.99
C TYR A 430 15.20 -13.81 7.19
N TRP A 431 16.19 -12.98 6.85
CA TRP A 431 17.61 -13.33 7.04
C TRP A 431 17.99 -13.52 8.51
N ILE A 432 17.38 -12.77 9.42
CA ILE A 432 17.52 -13.01 10.86
C ILE A 432 16.81 -14.31 11.26
N GLY A 433 15.63 -14.60 10.70
CA GLY A 433 14.89 -15.85 10.92
C GLY A 433 15.63 -17.10 10.46
N GLU A 434 16.31 -17.02 9.31
CA GLU A 434 17.19 -18.07 8.78
C GLU A 434 18.49 -18.25 9.57
N GLY A 435 18.82 -17.29 10.45
CA GLY A 435 20.09 -17.25 11.16
C GLY A 435 21.27 -16.84 10.29
N PHE A 436 21.03 -16.25 9.11
CA PHE A 436 22.10 -15.65 8.31
C PHE A 436 22.68 -14.43 9.01
N ILE A 437 21.85 -13.65 9.71
CA ILE A 437 22.26 -12.50 10.50
C ILE A 437 22.11 -12.83 11.98
N ASP A 438 23.18 -12.60 12.75
CA ASP A 438 23.18 -12.82 14.20
C ASP A 438 22.34 -11.76 14.92
N ARG A 439 21.24 -12.21 15.53
CA ARG A 439 20.30 -11.37 16.27
C ARG A 439 20.90 -10.72 17.52
N ASN A 440 21.94 -11.32 18.13
CA ASN A 440 22.40 -10.91 19.46
C ASN A 440 23.25 -9.63 19.49
N LYS A 441 23.53 -9.01 18.34
CA LYS A 441 24.46 -7.86 18.27
C LYS A 441 23.80 -6.49 18.41
N GLY A 442 22.48 -6.40 18.65
CA GLY A 442 21.75 -5.12 18.74
C GLY A 442 21.85 -4.23 17.49
N LYS A 443 22.39 -4.77 16.41
CA LYS A 443 22.72 -4.12 15.12
C LYS A 443 22.34 -5.01 13.93
N ALA A 444 21.53 -6.04 14.15
CA ALA A 444 21.14 -7.00 13.13
C ALA A 444 20.47 -6.31 11.92
N GLU A 445 19.63 -5.31 12.19
CA GLU A 445 19.02 -4.48 11.15
C GLU A 445 20.04 -3.69 10.35
N ASN A 446 20.95 -2.99 11.03
CA ASN A 446 22.02 -2.24 10.36
C ASN A 446 22.89 -3.16 9.49
N GLN A 447 23.20 -4.37 9.97
CA GLN A 447 23.92 -5.39 9.20
C GLN A 447 23.11 -5.85 7.98
N GLY A 448 21.79 -6.03 8.13
CA GLY A 448 20.90 -6.35 7.01
C GLY A 448 20.88 -5.27 5.94
N TYR A 449 20.75 -4.00 6.34
CA TYR A 449 20.81 -2.86 5.42
C TYR A 449 22.20 -2.70 4.76
N GLU A 450 23.28 -3.00 5.49
CA GLU A 450 24.63 -3.04 4.92
C GLU A 450 24.75 -4.11 3.83
N ILE A 451 24.24 -5.32 4.09
CA ILE A 451 24.19 -6.43 3.13
C ILE A 451 23.40 -6.02 1.88
N ILE A 452 22.20 -5.45 2.05
CA ILE A 452 21.38 -4.93 0.93
C ILE A 452 22.19 -3.92 0.13
N GLY A 453 22.83 -2.96 0.78
CA GLY A 453 23.66 -1.95 0.12
C GLY A 453 24.82 -2.55 -0.66
N ILE A 454 25.45 -3.63 -0.16
CA ILE A 454 26.51 -4.36 -0.89
C ILE A 454 25.94 -5.04 -2.13
N LEU A 455 24.79 -5.73 -2.02
CA LEU A 455 24.15 -6.42 -3.14
C LEU A 455 23.71 -5.44 -4.23
N VAL A 456 23.16 -4.28 -3.84
CA VAL A 456 22.81 -3.18 -4.76
C VAL A 456 24.05 -2.63 -5.47
N ARG A 457 25.11 -2.31 -4.72
CA ARG A 457 26.39 -1.84 -5.32
C ARG A 457 27.08 -2.89 -6.20
N SER A 458 26.72 -4.15 -6.04
CA SER A 458 27.23 -5.25 -6.87
C SER A 458 26.32 -5.56 -8.07
N CYS A 459 25.28 -4.74 -8.33
CA CYS A 459 24.25 -4.96 -9.35
C CYS A 459 23.50 -6.30 -9.24
N LEU A 460 23.52 -6.93 -8.06
CA LEU A 460 22.79 -8.18 -7.81
C LEU A 460 21.36 -7.92 -7.32
N LEU A 461 21.10 -6.69 -6.86
CA LEU A 461 19.78 -6.14 -6.57
C LEU A 461 19.67 -4.73 -7.17
N MET A 462 18.45 -4.30 -7.46
CA MET A 462 18.10 -2.97 -7.94
C MET A 462 17.32 -2.23 -6.86
N GLU A 463 17.64 -0.96 -6.64
CA GLU A 463 16.90 -0.10 -5.70
C GLU A 463 15.83 0.69 -6.46
N GLU A 464 14.56 0.45 -6.13
CA GLU A 464 13.41 1.13 -6.74
C GLU A 464 13.10 2.43 -5.99
N ASN A 465 13.16 2.38 -4.66
CA ASN A 465 13.03 3.54 -3.77
C ASN A 465 13.82 3.29 -2.47
N GLN A 466 13.70 4.20 -1.50
CA GLN A 466 14.44 4.09 -0.23
C GLN A 466 14.07 2.85 0.60
N GLU A 467 12.89 2.27 0.41
CA GLU A 467 12.33 1.20 1.24
C GLU A 467 12.30 -0.17 0.54
N THR A 468 12.44 -0.21 -0.78
CA THR A 468 12.25 -1.43 -1.58
C THR A 468 13.41 -1.70 -2.54
N VAL A 469 13.67 -2.99 -2.76
CA VAL A 469 14.63 -3.50 -3.73
C VAL A 469 13.99 -4.55 -4.63
N LYS A 470 14.58 -4.79 -5.79
CA LYS A 470 14.08 -5.71 -6.80
C LYS A 470 15.22 -6.58 -7.31
N MET A 471 14.95 -7.86 -7.59
CA MET A 471 15.91 -8.74 -8.26
C MET A 471 15.51 -8.92 -9.72
N HIS A 472 16.41 -8.60 -10.64
CA HIS A 472 16.20 -8.77 -12.08
C HIS A 472 16.04 -10.26 -12.43
N ASP A 473 15.15 -10.60 -13.35
CA ASP A 473 14.82 -11.98 -13.76
C ASP A 473 16.06 -12.87 -14.07
N VAL A 474 17.01 -12.42 -14.89
CA VAL A 474 18.25 -13.15 -15.22
C VAL A 474 19.14 -13.35 -13.97
N VAL A 475 19.20 -12.36 -13.08
CA VAL A 475 19.98 -12.45 -11.83
C VAL A 475 19.31 -13.43 -10.86
N ARG A 476 17.97 -13.46 -10.84
CA ARG A 476 17.19 -14.44 -10.09
C ARG A 476 17.37 -15.86 -10.63
N GLU A 477 17.33 -16.05 -11.95
CA GLU A 477 17.61 -17.34 -12.58
C GLU A 477 19.02 -17.83 -12.23
N MET A 478 20.02 -16.93 -12.26
CA MET A 478 21.38 -17.22 -11.79
C MET A 478 21.39 -17.64 -10.31
N ALA A 479 20.70 -16.90 -9.44
CA ALA A 479 20.65 -17.18 -8.02
C ALA A 479 20.04 -18.56 -7.72
N LEU A 480 18.94 -18.91 -8.41
CA LEU A 480 18.32 -20.24 -8.31
C LEU A 480 19.22 -21.34 -8.84
N TRP A 481 19.92 -21.10 -9.95
CA TRP A 481 20.88 -22.05 -10.50
C TRP A 481 22.05 -22.30 -9.53
N ILE A 482 22.59 -21.26 -8.91
CA ILE A 482 23.64 -21.38 -7.89
C ILE A 482 23.11 -22.10 -6.65
N ALA A 483 21.93 -21.71 -6.15
CA ALA A 483 21.29 -22.28 -4.97
C ALA A 483 20.99 -23.79 -5.14
N SER A 484 20.79 -24.23 -6.38
CA SER A 484 20.56 -25.63 -6.75
C SER A 484 21.84 -26.41 -7.09
N ASP A 485 23.00 -26.00 -6.57
CA ASP A 485 24.32 -26.59 -6.90
C ASP A 485 24.52 -26.68 -8.41
N PHE A 486 24.42 -25.52 -9.07
CA PHE A 486 24.60 -25.38 -10.51
C PHE A 486 23.61 -26.24 -11.31
N GLY A 487 22.35 -26.30 -10.82
CA GLY A 487 21.26 -27.03 -11.47
C GLY A 487 21.28 -28.55 -11.25
N LYS A 488 22.21 -29.09 -10.44
CA LYS A 488 22.25 -30.52 -10.11
C LYS A 488 21.18 -30.92 -9.10
N GLN A 489 20.77 -29.98 -8.25
CA GLN A 489 19.82 -30.19 -7.16
C GLN A 489 18.67 -29.17 -7.24
N LYS A 490 18.03 -29.08 -8.40
CA LYS A 490 16.93 -28.11 -8.64
C LYS A 490 15.79 -28.23 -7.63
N GLU A 491 15.54 -29.43 -7.12
CA GLU A 491 14.47 -29.73 -6.17
C GLU A 491 14.75 -29.20 -4.75
N ASN A 492 15.98 -28.78 -4.43
CA ASN A 492 16.30 -28.17 -3.13
C ASN A 492 15.58 -26.82 -2.92
N PHE A 493 15.29 -26.11 -4.00
CA PHE A 493 14.66 -24.79 -4.01
C PHE A 493 13.46 -24.83 -4.94
N ILE A 494 12.27 -24.90 -4.37
CA ILE A 494 11.01 -24.87 -5.11
C ILE A 494 10.44 -23.46 -4.99
N VAL A 495 10.52 -22.69 -6.07
CA VAL A 495 10.03 -21.30 -6.10
C VAL A 495 8.94 -21.17 -7.14
N GLN A 496 7.70 -21.16 -6.66
CA GLN A 496 6.48 -21.08 -7.44
C GLN A 496 5.61 -19.94 -6.92
N ALA A 497 6.24 -18.79 -6.67
CA ALA A 497 5.61 -17.60 -6.14
C ALA A 497 5.06 -16.69 -7.26
N GLY A 498 3.88 -16.10 -7.05
CA GLY A 498 3.26 -15.19 -8.02
C GLY A 498 2.55 -15.87 -9.20
N LEU A 499 2.35 -17.18 -9.14
CA LEU A 499 1.75 -17.99 -10.22
C LEU A 499 0.22 -18.07 -10.13
N GLN A 500 -0.41 -17.40 -9.15
CA GLN A 500 -1.86 -17.44 -8.93
C GLN A 500 -2.45 -18.87 -8.79
N SER A 501 -1.62 -19.86 -8.42
CA SER A 501 -2.06 -21.25 -8.28
C SER A 501 -3.08 -21.40 -7.16
N ARG A 502 -4.11 -22.22 -7.37
CA ARG A 502 -5.13 -22.54 -6.34
C ARG A 502 -4.81 -23.74 -5.48
N ASN A 503 -3.91 -24.61 -5.95
CA ASN A 503 -3.46 -25.81 -5.25
C ASN A 503 -1.97 -25.72 -4.96
N ILE A 504 -1.46 -26.56 -4.06
CA ILE A 504 -0.02 -26.70 -3.83
C ILE A 504 0.61 -27.41 -5.05
N PRO A 505 1.44 -26.72 -5.85
CA PRO A 505 2.16 -27.35 -6.95
C PRO A 505 3.32 -28.22 -6.45
N GLU A 506 3.67 -29.25 -7.25
CA GLU A 506 4.88 -30.08 -7.11
C GLU A 506 5.11 -30.69 -5.72
N ILE A 507 4.04 -31.02 -5.00
CA ILE A 507 4.09 -31.54 -3.62
C ILE A 507 4.99 -32.78 -3.47
N GLU A 508 5.11 -33.59 -4.52
CA GLU A 508 5.95 -34.79 -4.60
C GLU A 508 7.45 -34.48 -4.48
N LYS A 509 7.88 -33.29 -4.91
CA LYS A 509 9.29 -32.87 -4.90
C LYS A 509 9.75 -32.33 -3.54
N TRP A 510 8.83 -32.14 -2.59
CA TRP A 510 9.14 -31.54 -1.29
C TRP A 510 10.01 -32.42 -0.39
N LYS A 511 10.12 -33.72 -0.72
CA LYS A 511 10.92 -34.70 0.03
C LYS A 511 12.38 -34.32 0.23
N VAL A 512 12.95 -33.66 -0.78
CA VAL A 512 14.34 -33.18 -0.78
C VAL A 512 14.45 -31.66 -0.72
N ALA A 513 13.31 -30.96 -0.73
CA ALA A 513 13.28 -29.51 -0.72
C ALA A 513 13.78 -28.96 0.61
N ARG A 514 14.66 -27.97 0.54
CA ARG A 514 15.15 -27.20 1.69
C ARG A 514 14.41 -25.88 1.83
N ARG A 515 14.02 -25.27 0.72
CA ARG A 515 13.28 -24.01 0.71
C ARG A 515 12.15 -24.07 -0.30
N VAL A 516 10.96 -23.71 0.15
CA VAL A 516 9.77 -23.65 -0.67
C VAL A 516 9.14 -22.28 -0.53
N SER A 517 8.90 -21.62 -1.67
CA SER A 517 8.17 -20.36 -1.74
C SER A 517 6.97 -20.48 -2.66
N LEU A 518 5.79 -20.32 -2.07
CA LEU A 518 4.48 -20.31 -2.71
C LEU A 518 3.74 -19.00 -2.43
N MET A 519 4.49 -17.92 -2.19
CA MET A 519 3.94 -16.60 -1.89
C MET A 519 3.13 -16.05 -3.07
N PHE A 520 2.19 -15.14 -2.81
CA PHE A 520 1.43 -14.42 -3.84
C PHE A 520 0.69 -15.35 -4.82
N ASN A 521 0.12 -16.44 -4.32
CA ASN A 521 -0.73 -17.36 -5.07
C ASN A 521 -2.20 -17.24 -4.60
N ASN A 522 -3.05 -18.13 -5.12
CA ASN A 522 -4.47 -18.19 -4.80
C ASN A 522 -4.81 -19.46 -3.99
N ILE A 523 -3.89 -19.99 -3.19
CA ILE A 523 -4.08 -21.27 -2.50
C ILE A 523 -5.11 -21.09 -1.40
N GLU A 524 -6.22 -21.85 -1.49
CA GLU A 524 -7.35 -21.73 -0.56
C GLU A 524 -7.27 -22.73 0.61
N SER A 525 -6.70 -23.91 0.38
CA SER A 525 -6.61 -24.94 1.41
C SER A 525 -5.39 -25.83 1.24
N ILE A 526 -4.83 -26.29 2.36
CA ILE A 526 -3.76 -27.30 2.42
C ILE A 526 -4.37 -28.57 2.99
N ARG A 527 -4.52 -29.60 2.16
CA ARG A 527 -5.19 -30.86 2.53
C ARG A 527 -4.20 -32.00 2.79
N ASP A 528 -3.13 -32.02 2.01
CA ASP A 528 -2.12 -33.07 2.04
C ASP A 528 -0.97 -32.71 3.00
N ALA A 529 -0.30 -33.74 3.51
CA ALA A 529 0.91 -33.61 4.32
C ALA A 529 2.11 -34.09 3.49
N PRO A 530 2.86 -33.17 2.86
CA PRO A 530 4.04 -33.57 2.12
C PRO A 530 5.12 -34.11 3.07
N GLU A 531 5.69 -35.27 2.75
CA GLU A 531 6.96 -35.69 3.36
C GLU A 531 8.01 -34.62 3.03
N SER A 532 8.41 -33.78 3.99
CA SER A 532 9.38 -32.70 3.76
C SER A 532 10.40 -32.59 4.90
N PRO A 533 11.14 -33.69 5.21
CA PRO A 533 11.97 -33.76 6.40
C PRO A 533 13.14 -32.78 6.41
N GLN A 534 13.56 -32.28 5.23
CA GLN A 534 14.68 -31.35 5.06
C GLN A 534 14.25 -29.88 4.90
N LEU A 535 12.95 -29.60 4.95
CA LEU A 535 12.40 -28.28 4.71
C LEU A 535 12.79 -27.33 5.85
N ILE A 536 13.47 -26.23 5.51
CA ILE A 536 13.95 -25.18 6.42
C ILE A 536 13.06 -23.94 6.31
N THR A 537 12.66 -23.58 5.09
CA THR A 537 11.90 -22.37 4.79
C THR A 537 10.60 -22.73 4.07
N LEU A 538 9.47 -22.23 4.56
CA LEU A 538 8.19 -22.30 3.87
C LEU A 538 7.52 -20.92 3.87
N LEU A 539 7.41 -20.33 2.67
CA LEU A 539 6.78 -19.02 2.48
C LEU A 539 5.42 -19.18 1.77
N LEU A 540 4.34 -18.85 2.47
CA LEU A 540 2.94 -18.95 2.02
C LEU A 540 2.21 -17.60 2.11
N ARG A 541 2.97 -16.51 2.20
CA ARG A 541 2.46 -15.14 2.30
C ARG A 541 1.50 -14.78 1.17
N LYS A 542 0.45 -14.01 1.49
CA LYS A 542 -0.53 -13.45 0.55
C LYS A 542 -1.12 -14.53 -0.37
N ASN A 543 -1.77 -15.49 0.27
CA ASN A 543 -2.65 -16.48 -0.34
C ASN A 543 -4.10 -16.30 0.19
N PHE A 544 -5.01 -17.20 -0.17
CA PHE A 544 -6.39 -17.24 0.33
C PHE A 544 -6.61 -18.38 1.33
N LEU A 545 -5.56 -18.77 2.09
CA LEU A 545 -5.62 -19.95 2.95
C LEU A 545 -6.72 -19.80 3.99
N GLY A 546 -7.78 -20.61 3.88
CA GLY A 546 -8.84 -20.71 4.87
C GLY A 546 -8.68 -21.91 5.81
N HIS A 547 -8.01 -22.96 5.34
CA HIS A 547 -7.86 -24.22 6.06
C HIS A 547 -6.48 -24.85 5.84
N ILE A 548 -5.82 -25.26 6.93
CA ILE A 548 -4.59 -26.04 6.94
C ILE A 548 -4.88 -27.35 7.67
N SER A 549 -4.65 -28.48 7.01
CA SER A 549 -4.83 -29.81 7.59
C SER A 549 -3.94 -30.02 8.81
N SER A 550 -4.47 -30.72 9.82
CA SER A 550 -3.73 -31.08 11.05
C SER A 550 -2.51 -31.97 10.79
N SER A 551 -2.49 -32.70 9.67
CA SER A 551 -1.34 -33.52 9.29
C SER A 551 -0.19 -32.72 8.67
N PHE A 552 -0.43 -31.48 8.22
CA PHE A 552 0.51 -30.72 7.37
C PHE A 552 1.89 -30.52 8.02
N PHE A 553 1.92 -30.15 9.31
CA PHE A 553 3.16 -29.84 10.02
C PHE A 553 3.93 -31.07 10.54
N ARG A 554 3.30 -32.25 10.56
CA ARG A 554 3.87 -33.47 11.18
C ARG A 554 5.16 -33.96 10.51
N LEU A 555 5.37 -33.63 9.24
CA LEU A 555 6.48 -34.15 8.43
C LEU A 555 7.51 -33.08 8.06
N MET A 556 7.64 -32.02 8.88
CA MET A 556 8.54 -30.89 8.67
C MET A 556 9.33 -30.50 9.94
N PRO A 557 10.03 -31.44 10.62
CA PRO A 557 10.68 -31.17 11.90
C PRO A 557 11.86 -30.18 11.82
N MET A 558 12.43 -29.97 10.62
CA MET A 558 13.53 -29.04 10.37
C MET A 558 13.07 -27.62 10.01
N LEU A 559 11.76 -27.35 9.94
CA LEU A 559 11.24 -26.05 9.53
C LEU A 559 11.68 -24.98 10.54
N VAL A 560 12.38 -23.95 10.04
CA VAL A 560 12.91 -22.82 10.83
C VAL A 560 12.10 -21.55 10.57
N VAL A 561 11.75 -21.29 9.32
CA VAL A 561 11.01 -20.09 8.89
C VAL A 561 9.68 -20.49 8.27
N LEU A 562 8.58 -20.03 8.88
CA LEU A 562 7.23 -20.16 8.37
C LEU A 562 6.58 -18.79 8.25
N ASP A 563 6.18 -18.43 7.04
CA ASP A 563 5.41 -17.20 6.80
C ASP A 563 4.04 -17.51 6.22
N LEU A 564 3.01 -17.23 7.00
CA LEU A 564 1.58 -17.35 6.66
C LEU A 564 0.90 -15.98 6.59
N SER A 565 1.66 -14.88 6.57
CA SER A 565 1.13 -13.53 6.60
C SER A 565 0.23 -13.20 5.41
N MET A 566 -0.66 -12.23 5.58
CA MET A 566 -1.62 -11.75 4.58
C MET A 566 -2.61 -12.82 4.07
N ASN A 567 -2.78 -13.94 4.80
CA ASN A 567 -3.84 -14.92 4.55
C ASN A 567 -5.13 -14.52 5.28
N ARG A 568 -5.92 -13.64 4.67
CA ARG A 568 -7.10 -13.02 5.30
C ARG A 568 -8.22 -14.01 5.64
N ASP A 569 -8.22 -15.19 5.06
CA ASP A 569 -9.24 -16.21 5.34
C ASP A 569 -8.80 -17.23 6.41
N LEU A 570 -7.54 -17.16 6.86
CA LEU A 570 -6.98 -18.09 7.83
C LEU A 570 -7.51 -17.74 9.23
N ARG A 571 -8.40 -18.60 9.76
CA ARG A 571 -9.06 -18.39 11.07
C ARG A 571 -8.52 -19.28 12.19
N HIS A 572 -7.92 -20.41 11.81
CA HIS A 572 -7.43 -21.42 12.74
C HIS A 572 -6.09 -21.95 12.24
N LEU A 573 -5.16 -22.16 13.16
CA LEU A 573 -3.91 -22.87 12.91
C LEU A 573 -3.98 -24.21 13.66
N PRO A 574 -3.64 -25.35 13.03
CA PRO A 574 -3.70 -26.65 13.70
C PRO A 574 -2.70 -26.73 14.86
N ASN A 575 -3.07 -27.48 15.90
CA ASN A 575 -2.22 -27.65 17.10
C ASN A 575 -0.92 -28.39 16.78
N GLU A 576 -0.90 -29.21 15.74
CA GLU A 576 0.30 -29.90 15.26
C GLU A 576 1.41 -28.96 14.75
N ILE A 577 1.21 -27.64 14.76
CA ILE A 577 2.33 -26.70 14.60
C ILE A 577 3.45 -26.95 15.62
N SER A 578 3.14 -27.53 16.79
CA SER A 578 4.14 -27.93 17.79
C SER A 578 5.16 -28.96 17.28
N GLU A 579 4.81 -29.73 16.24
CA GLU A 579 5.70 -30.70 15.60
C GLU A 579 6.84 -30.03 14.81
N CYS A 580 6.70 -28.75 14.47
CA CYS A 580 7.77 -27.92 13.90
C CYS A 580 8.77 -27.50 15.00
N VAL A 581 9.41 -28.48 15.65
CA VAL A 581 10.29 -28.30 16.82
C VAL A 581 11.52 -27.43 16.57
N SER A 582 11.87 -27.15 15.31
CA SER A 582 12.97 -26.28 14.91
C SER A 582 12.55 -24.85 14.58
N LEU A 583 11.26 -24.53 14.66
CA LEU A 583 10.73 -23.24 14.22
C LEU A 583 11.26 -22.09 15.06
N GLN A 584 11.81 -21.08 14.38
CA GLN A 584 12.41 -19.88 14.99
C GLN A 584 11.72 -18.59 14.53
N TYR A 585 11.13 -18.59 13.34
CA TYR A 585 10.41 -17.47 12.77
C TYR A 585 9.00 -17.90 12.36
N LEU A 586 8.00 -17.23 12.92
CA LEU A 586 6.61 -17.38 12.53
C LEU A 586 5.98 -16.00 12.28
N SER A 587 5.44 -15.80 11.09
CA SER A 587 4.60 -14.65 10.78
C SER A 587 3.17 -15.09 10.46
N LEU A 588 2.24 -14.55 11.24
CA LEU A 588 0.79 -14.68 11.08
C LEU A 588 0.15 -13.30 10.83
N SER A 589 0.96 -12.28 10.54
CA SER A 589 0.50 -10.90 10.33
C SER A 589 -0.63 -10.83 9.29
N ARG A 590 -1.62 -9.96 9.50
CA ARG A 590 -2.75 -9.73 8.57
C ARG A 590 -3.56 -10.99 8.24
N THR A 591 -3.60 -11.96 9.16
CA THR A 591 -4.54 -13.09 9.14
C THR A 591 -5.79 -12.78 9.97
N ARG A 592 -6.80 -13.66 9.93
CA ARG A 592 -8.01 -13.57 10.77
C ARG A 592 -8.05 -14.66 11.84
N ILE A 593 -6.88 -15.10 12.32
CA ILE A 593 -6.79 -16.10 13.38
C ILE A 593 -7.54 -15.59 14.61
N ARG A 594 -8.41 -16.44 15.16
CA ARG A 594 -9.20 -16.13 16.36
C ARG A 594 -8.67 -16.84 17.58
N ILE A 595 -8.57 -18.15 17.48
CA ILE A 595 -8.21 -19.03 18.60
C ILE A 595 -6.69 -19.18 18.65
N TRP A 596 -6.11 -18.88 19.80
CA TRP A 596 -4.70 -19.14 20.08
C TRP A 596 -4.44 -20.66 20.10
N PRO A 597 -3.55 -21.21 19.24
CA PRO A 597 -3.35 -22.66 19.16
C PRO A 597 -2.59 -23.15 20.40
N ALA A 598 -3.07 -24.22 21.04
CA ALA A 598 -2.40 -24.80 22.21
C ALA A 598 -0.99 -25.30 21.86
N GLY A 599 -0.80 -25.87 20.67
CA GLY A 599 0.54 -26.31 20.24
C GLY A 599 1.52 -25.17 19.97
N LEU A 600 1.04 -23.94 19.75
CA LEU A 600 1.95 -22.81 19.50
C LEU A 600 2.84 -22.53 20.72
N VAL A 601 2.30 -22.66 21.93
CA VAL A 601 3.04 -22.38 23.18
C VAL A 601 4.12 -23.43 23.48
N GLU A 602 4.15 -24.54 22.74
CA GLU A 602 5.16 -25.60 22.88
C GLU A 602 6.43 -25.31 22.06
N LEU A 603 6.42 -24.28 21.20
CA LEU A 603 7.53 -23.93 20.32
C LEU A 603 8.66 -23.20 21.07
N ARG A 604 9.42 -23.96 21.88
CA ARG A 604 10.47 -23.41 22.76
C ARG A 604 11.65 -22.76 22.04
N LYS A 605 11.83 -23.01 20.74
CA LYS A 605 12.88 -22.38 19.91
C LYS A 605 12.40 -21.13 19.18
N LEU A 606 11.12 -20.78 19.27
CA LEU A 606 10.58 -19.63 18.54
C LEU A 606 11.23 -18.34 19.05
N LEU A 607 11.88 -17.61 18.13
CA LEU A 607 12.60 -16.35 18.42
C LEU A 607 11.82 -15.13 17.96
N TYR A 608 10.99 -15.28 16.92
CA TYR A 608 10.24 -14.21 16.27
C TYR A 608 8.80 -14.66 16.05
N LEU A 609 7.86 -13.87 16.56
CA LEU A 609 6.43 -14.04 16.32
C LEU A 609 5.84 -12.70 15.88
N ASN A 610 5.26 -12.68 14.67
CA ASN A 610 4.56 -11.52 14.14
C ASN A 610 3.06 -11.78 14.01
N LEU A 611 2.27 -11.00 14.72
CA LEU A 611 0.81 -10.98 14.76
C LEU A 611 0.28 -9.57 14.44
N GLU A 612 1.06 -8.73 13.76
CA GLU A 612 0.60 -7.38 13.43
C GLU A 612 -0.63 -7.44 12.53
N TYR A 613 -1.57 -6.55 12.77
CA TYR A 613 -2.83 -6.45 12.03
C TYR A 613 -3.71 -7.71 12.10
N THR A 614 -3.49 -8.62 13.07
CA THR A 614 -4.41 -9.75 13.33
C THR A 614 -5.53 -9.32 14.28
N ARG A 615 -6.48 -8.54 13.76
CA ARG A 615 -7.56 -7.89 14.54
C ARG A 615 -8.58 -8.82 15.21
N MET A 616 -8.55 -10.11 14.87
CA MET A 616 -9.56 -11.08 15.30
C MET A 616 -9.09 -12.01 16.41
N VAL A 617 -7.85 -11.87 16.90
CA VAL A 617 -7.29 -12.74 17.94
C VAL A 617 -8.09 -12.55 19.24
N GLU A 618 -8.50 -13.65 19.87
CA GLU A 618 -9.36 -13.58 21.06
C GLU A 618 -8.55 -13.57 22.36
N SER A 619 -7.30 -14.04 22.32
CA SER A 619 -6.38 -14.04 23.46
C SER A 619 -4.95 -14.36 23.01
N ILE A 620 -3.97 -13.90 23.79
CA ILE A 620 -2.57 -14.34 23.71
C ILE A 620 -2.08 -14.96 25.03
N CYS A 621 -2.99 -15.32 25.94
CA CYS A 621 -2.60 -15.98 27.20
C CYS A 621 -1.86 -17.31 26.91
N GLY A 622 -0.82 -17.60 27.68
CA GLY A 622 0.13 -18.68 27.44
C GLY A 622 1.33 -18.31 26.56
N ILE A 623 1.40 -17.09 26.00
CA ILE A 623 2.54 -16.64 25.19
C ILE A 623 3.87 -16.66 25.97
N SER A 624 3.84 -16.54 27.31
CA SER A 624 5.02 -16.72 28.17
C SER A 624 5.66 -18.10 28.08
N GLY A 625 4.94 -19.12 27.58
CA GLY A 625 5.49 -20.45 27.29
C GLY A 625 6.57 -20.44 26.19
N LEU A 626 6.60 -19.41 25.36
CA LEU A 626 7.62 -19.17 24.32
C LEU A 626 8.91 -18.60 24.93
N THR A 627 9.60 -19.41 25.74
CA THR A 627 10.71 -18.94 26.59
C THR A 627 11.91 -18.35 25.83
N SER A 628 12.09 -18.67 24.55
CA SER A 628 13.17 -18.13 23.71
C SER A 628 12.75 -16.90 22.89
N LEU A 629 11.51 -16.41 23.02
CA LEU A 629 10.99 -15.34 22.20
C LEU A 629 11.76 -14.03 22.44
N LYS A 630 12.26 -13.45 21.34
CA LYS A 630 13.04 -12.20 21.35
C LYS A 630 12.30 -11.06 20.66
N VAL A 631 11.51 -11.36 19.65
CA VAL A 631 10.72 -10.36 18.91
C VAL A 631 9.26 -10.79 18.93
N LEU A 632 8.42 -9.92 19.46
CA LEU A 632 6.97 -10.07 19.48
C LEU A 632 6.34 -8.84 18.85
N ARG A 633 5.62 -9.03 17.75
CA ARG A 633 4.93 -7.93 17.07
C ARG A 633 3.41 -8.08 17.19
N LEU A 634 2.78 -7.10 17.83
CA LEU A 634 1.36 -7.04 18.19
C LEU A 634 0.73 -5.70 17.78
N PHE A 635 1.36 -4.96 16.86
CA PHE A 635 0.81 -3.70 16.36
C PHE A 635 -0.52 -3.94 15.63
N VAL A 636 -1.59 -3.26 16.05
CA VAL A 636 -2.95 -3.34 15.48
C VAL A 636 -3.51 -4.76 15.51
N SER A 637 -3.10 -5.59 16.48
CA SER A 637 -3.75 -6.86 16.76
C SER A 637 -4.96 -6.63 17.67
N GLY A 638 -5.98 -7.49 17.52
CA GLY A 638 -7.13 -7.49 18.42
C GLY A 638 -6.87 -8.54 19.46
N PHE A 639 -6.87 -8.18 20.73
CA PHE A 639 -7.00 -9.08 21.86
C PHE A 639 -7.65 -8.30 23.01
N PRO A 640 -8.40 -8.93 23.91
CA PRO A 640 -8.91 -8.27 25.11
C PRO A 640 -7.73 -7.76 25.93
N GLU A 641 -7.65 -6.45 26.10
CA GLU A 641 -6.70 -5.86 27.03
C GLU A 641 -7.17 -6.18 28.44
N ASP A 642 -6.49 -7.12 29.08
CA ASP A 642 -6.77 -7.48 30.46
C ASP A 642 -5.45 -7.69 31.23
N PRO A 643 -5.50 -7.83 32.56
CA PRO A 643 -4.30 -8.08 33.34
C PRO A 643 -3.56 -9.39 32.96
N CYS A 644 -4.21 -10.38 32.33
CA CYS A 644 -3.53 -11.61 31.86
C CYS A 644 -2.47 -11.25 30.83
N VAL A 645 -2.83 -10.46 29.82
CA VAL A 645 -1.91 -10.08 28.74
C VAL A 645 -0.67 -9.39 29.28
N LEU A 646 -0.84 -8.42 30.18
CA LEU A 646 0.30 -7.70 30.75
C LEU A 646 1.21 -8.64 31.57
N ASN A 647 0.63 -9.53 32.38
CA ASN A 647 1.40 -10.51 33.15
C ASN A 647 2.20 -11.44 32.25
N GLU A 648 1.59 -11.93 31.17
CA GLU A 648 2.26 -12.80 30.19
C GLU A 648 3.45 -12.10 29.52
N LEU A 649 3.28 -10.84 29.11
CA LEU A 649 4.36 -10.03 28.53
C LEU A 649 5.50 -9.81 29.54
N GLN A 650 5.18 -9.63 30.82
CA GLN A 650 6.17 -9.47 31.89
C GLN A 650 6.96 -10.76 32.18
N LEU A 651 6.43 -11.93 31.85
CA LEU A 651 7.12 -13.21 31.99
C LEU A 651 8.08 -13.50 30.83
N LEU A 652 7.99 -12.77 29.71
CA LEU A 652 8.92 -12.87 28.59
C LEU A 652 10.23 -12.13 28.91
N GLU A 653 11.13 -12.78 29.64
CA GLU A 653 12.41 -12.18 30.09
C GLU A 653 13.40 -11.90 28.95
N ASN A 654 13.35 -12.70 27.87
CA ASN A 654 14.26 -12.59 26.73
C ASN A 654 13.77 -11.61 25.64
N LEU A 655 12.67 -10.91 25.86
CA LEU A 655 12.06 -10.04 24.87
C LEU A 655 12.92 -8.79 24.62
N GLN A 656 13.35 -8.61 23.37
CA GLN A 656 14.22 -7.52 22.91
C GLN A 656 13.48 -6.50 22.06
N THR A 657 12.40 -6.90 21.40
CA THR A 657 11.60 -6.01 20.55
C THR A 657 10.12 -6.32 20.70
N LEU A 658 9.36 -5.30 21.06
CA LEU A 658 7.91 -5.34 21.16
C LEU A 658 7.28 -4.27 20.25
N THR A 659 6.29 -4.63 19.45
CA THR A 659 5.33 -3.66 18.88
C THR A 659 3.97 -3.99 19.46
N ILE A 660 3.18 -2.99 19.87
CA ILE A 660 1.91 -3.24 20.56
C ILE A 660 0.89 -2.11 20.38
N THR A 661 -0.39 -2.47 20.43
CA THR A 661 -1.52 -1.53 20.53
C THR A 661 -2.22 -1.68 21.86
N LEU A 662 -2.53 -0.55 22.52
CA LEU A 662 -3.22 -0.48 23.81
C LEU A 662 -4.29 0.61 23.79
N GLY A 663 -5.40 0.41 24.48
CA GLY A 663 -6.55 1.31 24.55
C GLY A 663 -7.23 1.37 25.91
N LEU A 664 -6.90 0.45 26.82
CA LEU A 664 -7.32 0.53 28.22
C LEU A 664 -6.29 1.29 29.05
N ALA A 665 -6.71 2.43 29.57
CA ALA A 665 -5.84 3.32 30.32
C ALA A 665 -5.17 2.67 31.55
N SER A 666 -5.88 1.81 32.28
CA SER A 666 -5.31 1.10 33.44
C SER A 666 -4.19 0.14 33.05
N ILE A 667 -4.29 -0.51 31.88
CA ILE A 667 -3.25 -1.40 31.34
C ILE A 667 -2.11 -0.57 30.77
N LEU A 668 -2.41 0.51 30.05
CA LEU A 668 -1.42 1.45 29.52
C LEU A 668 -0.55 2.05 30.64
N GLU A 669 -1.15 2.50 31.75
CA GLU A 669 -0.42 3.05 32.90
C GLU A 669 0.53 2.01 33.53
N GLN A 670 0.07 0.76 33.70
CA GLN A 670 0.90 -0.33 34.21
C GLN A 670 2.01 -0.72 33.23
N PHE A 671 1.71 -0.72 31.93
CA PHE A 671 2.66 -1.00 30.86
C PHE A 671 3.78 0.05 30.82
N LEU A 672 3.42 1.34 30.80
CA LEU A 672 4.39 2.45 30.78
C LEU A 672 5.20 2.55 32.08
N SER A 673 4.66 2.05 33.19
CA SER A 673 5.39 1.94 34.47
C SER A 673 6.38 0.78 34.49
N ASN A 674 6.27 -0.20 33.59
CA ASN A 674 7.20 -1.31 33.49
C ASN A 674 8.41 -0.94 32.62
N GLN A 675 9.54 -0.68 33.27
CA GLN A 675 10.76 -0.24 32.59
C GLN A 675 11.27 -1.20 31.51
N ARG A 676 11.09 -2.52 31.69
CA ARG A 676 11.56 -3.53 30.71
C ARG A 676 10.71 -3.51 29.44
N LEU A 677 9.38 -3.52 29.60
CA LEU A 677 8.47 -3.47 28.46
C LEU A 677 8.61 -2.14 27.72
N ALA A 678 8.66 -1.03 28.45
CA ALA A 678 8.86 0.29 27.87
C ALA A 678 10.19 0.39 27.09
N SER A 679 11.29 -0.17 27.62
CA SER A 679 12.61 -0.08 26.98
C SER A 679 12.78 -0.96 25.75
N CYS A 680 12.08 -2.10 25.66
CA CYS A 680 12.10 -2.98 24.48
C CYS A 680 11.00 -2.67 23.45
N THR A 681 10.10 -1.73 23.74
CA THR A 681 9.03 -1.33 22.80
C THR A 681 9.58 -0.48 21.68
N ARG A 682 9.42 -0.94 20.44
CA ARG A 682 9.82 -0.26 19.21
C ARG A 682 8.69 0.57 18.61
N ALA A 683 7.47 0.05 18.62
CA ALA A 683 6.29 0.76 18.13
C ALA A 683 5.13 0.62 19.12
N LEU A 684 4.55 1.76 19.51
CA LEU A 684 3.40 1.82 20.40
C LEU A 684 2.27 2.56 19.72
N ARG A 685 1.10 1.92 19.62
CA ARG A 685 -0.14 2.58 19.22
C ARG A 685 -1.09 2.66 20.41
N ILE A 686 -1.64 3.84 20.65
CA ILE A 686 -2.65 4.09 21.67
C ILE A 686 -3.96 4.39 20.95
N GLU A 687 -4.98 3.55 21.14
CA GLU A 687 -6.23 3.62 20.39
C GLU A 687 -7.46 3.57 21.29
N ASN A 688 -8.55 4.27 20.95
CA ASN A 688 -9.82 4.19 21.67
C ASN A 688 -9.74 4.54 23.18
N LEU A 689 -8.77 5.37 23.59
CA LEU A 689 -8.59 5.75 24.99
C LEU A 689 -9.76 6.61 25.45
N ASN A 690 -10.47 6.15 26.50
CA ASN A 690 -11.67 6.80 26.99
C ASN A 690 -11.38 8.13 27.73
N PRO A 691 -12.36 9.05 27.82
CA PRO A 691 -12.15 10.35 28.46
C PRO A 691 -11.95 10.32 29.99
N GLN A 692 -12.19 9.19 30.66
CA GLN A 692 -12.08 9.09 32.13
C GLN A 692 -10.62 8.96 32.61
N SER A 693 -9.71 8.46 31.78
CA SER A 693 -8.25 8.51 32.01
C SER A 693 -7.54 9.13 30.81
N SER A 694 -7.63 10.45 30.73
CA SER A 694 -7.19 11.26 29.60
C SER A 694 -5.76 11.83 29.75
N VAL A 695 -5.02 11.41 30.79
CA VAL A 695 -3.64 11.86 31.03
C VAL A 695 -2.67 10.69 30.89
N ILE A 696 -1.85 10.74 29.84
CA ILE A 696 -0.82 9.72 29.60
C ILE A 696 0.46 10.20 30.27
N SER A 697 1.05 9.35 31.12
CA SER A 697 2.32 9.67 31.80
C SER A 697 3.40 8.68 31.39
N PHE A 698 4.37 9.17 30.63
CA PHE A 698 5.60 8.45 30.37
C PHE A 698 6.56 8.64 31.55
N VAL A 699 6.92 7.53 32.21
CA VAL A 699 7.74 7.51 33.44
C VAL A 699 9.08 6.79 33.27
N ALA A 700 9.24 5.94 32.26
CA ALA A 700 10.48 5.26 31.92
C ALA A 700 10.99 5.71 30.54
N THR A 701 12.29 5.96 30.40
CA THR A 701 12.93 6.24 29.11
C THR A 701 12.67 5.11 28.12
N MET A 702 12.26 5.45 26.90
CA MET A 702 11.91 4.47 25.87
C MET A 702 12.96 4.49 24.75
N ASP A 703 14.13 3.92 25.03
CA ASP A 703 15.29 3.98 24.14
C ASP A 703 15.05 3.29 22.80
N SER A 704 14.24 2.22 22.76
CA SER A 704 13.98 1.48 21.52
C SER A 704 12.82 2.03 20.70
N LEU A 705 12.04 2.99 21.24
CA LEU A 705 10.82 3.47 20.60
C LEU A 705 11.16 4.30 19.36
N GLN A 706 10.69 3.84 18.20
CA GLN A 706 10.86 4.48 16.90
C GLN A 706 9.55 5.07 16.38
N GLU A 707 8.42 4.46 16.73
CA GLU A 707 7.10 4.87 16.25
C GLU A 707 6.11 5.00 17.41
N LEU A 708 5.41 6.13 17.46
CA LEU A 708 4.35 6.37 18.44
C LEU A 708 3.10 6.90 17.74
N HIS A 709 2.01 6.15 17.84
CA HIS A 709 0.76 6.43 17.15
C HIS A 709 -0.36 6.64 18.17
N PHE A 710 -1.17 7.66 17.96
CA PHE A 710 -2.41 7.89 18.72
C PHE A 710 -3.57 7.90 17.74
N ALA A 711 -4.63 7.15 18.04
CA ALA A 711 -5.80 7.04 17.19
C ALA A 711 -7.09 7.04 18.02
N ASP A 712 -8.13 7.71 17.54
CA ASP A 712 -9.49 7.64 18.09
C ASP A 712 -9.55 7.81 19.63
N SER A 713 -8.73 8.70 20.19
CA SER A 713 -8.48 8.80 21.64
C SER A 713 -8.76 10.20 22.20
N ASP A 714 -9.43 10.26 23.35
CA ASP A 714 -9.80 11.50 24.06
C ASP A 714 -8.68 11.94 25.03
N ILE A 715 -7.50 12.24 24.51
CA ILE A 715 -6.31 12.56 25.31
C ILE A 715 -6.32 14.04 25.70
N TRP A 716 -6.33 14.32 27.00
CA TRP A 716 -6.26 15.69 27.54
C TRP A 716 -4.82 16.21 27.59
N GLU A 717 -3.90 15.36 28.05
CA GLU A 717 -2.52 15.77 28.29
C GLU A 717 -1.55 14.58 28.21
N ILE A 718 -0.39 14.80 27.61
CA ILE A 718 0.74 13.86 27.61
C ILE A 718 1.84 14.44 28.48
N LYS A 719 2.20 13.72 29.55
CA LYS A 719 3.23 14.09 30.52
C LYS A 719 4.44 13.18 30.37
N VAL A 720 5.61 13.80 30.44
CA VAL A 720 6.89 13.10 30.62
C VAL A 720 7.37 13.43 32.03
N LYS A 721 7.36 12.45 32.93
CA LYS A 721 7.77 12.63 34.34
C LYS A 721 9.23 12.23 34.50
N ARG A 722 10.06 13.14 35.02
CA ARG A 722 11.45 12.84 35.39
C ARG A 722 11.47 12.15 36.75
N ASN A 723 12.21 11.05 36.88
CA ASN A 723 12.59 10.55 38.20
C ASN A 723 13.68 11.47 38.76
N GLU A 724 13.33 12.34 39.71
CA GLU A 724 14.26 13.29 40.34
C GLU A 724 15.26 12.64 41.31
N THR A 725 15.18 11.32 41.51
CA THR A 725 16.10 10.59 42.37
C THR A 725 17.31 10.14 41.57
N VAL A 726 18.47 10.75 41.85
CA VAL A 726 19.85 10.41 41.44
C VAL A 726 20.44 11.27 40.31
N LEU A 727 20.98 12.46 40.66
CA LEU A 727 22.44 12.74 40.71
C LEU A 727 22.74 14.20 41.15
N PRO A 728 23.96 14.49 41.67
CA PRO A 728 24.34 15.75 42.28
C PRO A 728 24.52 16.91 41.29
N LEU A 729 24.42 18.12 41.84
CA LEU A 729 24.68 19.42 41.24
C LEU A 729 25.82 19.44 40.20
N HIS A 730 25.54 20.07 39.05
CA HIS A 730 26.48 20.54 37.99
C HIS A 730 26.86 19.61 36.84
N ILE A 731 25.88 19.00 36.17
CA ILE A 731 25.97 18.70 34.72
C ILE A 731 24.61 19.04 34.07
N PRO A 732 24.53 19.86 33.00
CA PRO A 732 23.30 20.03 32.24
C PRO A 732 23.08 18.78 31.38
N THR A 733 22.52 17.73 31.95
CA THR A 733 22.11 16.55 31.17
C THR A 733 20.79 16.87 30.47
N THR A 734 20.88 17.22 29.18
CA THR A 734 19.77 17.18 28.23
C THR A 734 19.24 15.73 28.19
N THR A 735 18.31 15.40 29.07
CA THR A 735 17.73 14.06 29.19
C THR A 735 16.70 13.86 28.08
N THR A 736 17.11 13.18 27.01
CA THR A 736 16.23 12.74 25.92
C THR A 736 15.41 11.56 26.41
N PHE A 737 14.08 11.65 26.33
CA PHE A 737 13.19 10.58 26.79
C PHE A 737 12.88 9.57 25.68
N PHE A 738 12.91 10.04 24.43
CA PHE A 738 12.65 9.27 23.22
C PHE A 738 13.81 9.45 22.24
N PRO A 739 15.00 8.91 22.53
CA PRO A 739 16.20 9.18 21.75
C PRO A 739 16.11 8.65 20.31
N ASN A 740 15.32 7.59 20.04
CA ASN A 740 15.22 6.98 18.71
C ASN A 740 13.84 7.19 18.05
N LEU A 741 12.95 7.98 18.65
CA LEU A 741 11.59 8.20 18.12
C LEU A 741 11.68 9.04 16.85
N SER A 742 11.34 8.41 15.73
CA SER A 742 11.49 8.97 14.39
C SER A 742 10.15 9.30 13.75
N GLN A 743 9.05 8.64 14.15
CA GLN A 743 7.72 8.88 13.63
C GLN A 743 6.69 9.05 14.73
N VAL A 744 5.87 10.10 14.60
CA VAL A 744 4.70 10.33 15.46
C VAL A 744 3.48 10.59 14.59
N SER A 745 2.41 9.82 14.82
CA SER A 745 1.10 10.03 14.17
C SER A 745 0.02 10.28 15.22
N LEU A 746 -0.82 11.29 14.99
CA LEU A 746 -2.04 11.55 15.74
C LEU A 746 -3.22 11.58 14.78
N GLU A 747 -4.17 10.68 14.97
CA GLU A 747 -5.36 10.51 14.14
C GLU A 747 -6.61 10.59 15.03
N PHE A 748 -7.58 11.43 14.68
CA PHE A 748 -8.86 11.52 15.38
C PHE A 748 -8.75 11.70 16.91
N CYS A 749 -7.70 12.35 17.38
CA CYS A 749 -7.49 12.62 18.80
C CYS A 749 -8.22 13.90 19.22
N THR A 750 -9.16 13.78 20.17
CA THR A 750 -9.93 14.93 20.66
C THR A 750 -9.38 15.42 22.00
N ARG A 751 -9.58 16.71 22.33
CA ARG A 751 -9.15 17.41 23.57
C ARG A 751 -7.68 17.76 23.75
N LEU A 752 -6.76 17.12 23.03
CA LEU A 752 -5.33 17.38 23.19
C LEU A 752 -4.99 18.79 22.70
N ARG A 753 -4.49 19.67 23.60
CA ARG A 753 -4.30 21.10 23.30
C ARG A 753 -2.92 21.44 22.73
N ASP A 754 -1.91 20.68 23.10
CA ASP A 754 -0.54 20.84 22.62
C ASP A 754 0.25 19.53 22.59
N LEU A 755 1.33 19.50 21.79
CA LEU A 755 2.27 18.38 21.65
C LEU A 755 3.65 18.74 22.18
N THR A 756 3.73 19.57 23.23
CA THR A 756 5.02 20.11 23.71
C THR A 756 5.98 19.01 24.19
N TRP A 757 5.48 17.83 24.56
CA TRP A 757 6.31 16.67 24.89
C TRP A 757 7.24 16.21 23.76
N LEU A 758 6.96 16.59 22.50
CA LEU A 758 7.82 16.30 21.35
C LEU A 758 9.22 16.92 21.47
N ILE A 759 9.43 17.91 22.35
CA ILE A 759 10.78 18.43 22.65
C ILE A 759 11.72 17.35 23.21
N PHE A 760 11.18 16.25 23.75
CA PHE A 760 11.95 15.12 24.27
C PHE A 760 12.30 14.06 23.21
N ALA A 761 11.95 14.30 21.93
CA ALA A 761 12.20 13.44 20.78
C ALA A 761 13.09 14.15 19.74
N PRO A 762 14.42 14.21 19.96
CA PRO A 762 15.33 15.01 19.12
C PRO A 762 15.45 14.49 17.68
N ASN A 763 15.28 13.17 17.48
CA ASN A 763 15.45 12.48 16.21
C ASN A 763 14.13 12.29 15.45
N LEU A 764 13.10 13.07 15.77
CA LEU A 764 11.81 13.01 15.09
C LEU A 764 11.95 13.45 13.63
N THR A 765 11.64 12.54 12.70
CA THR A 765 11.74 12.76 11.25
C THR A 765 10.40 12.98 10.57
N VAL A 766 9.32 12.39 11.09
CA VAL A 766 7.98 12.48 10.53
C VAL A 766 6.99 12.82 11.64
N LEU A 767 6.22 13.89 11.44
CA LEU A 767 5.09 14.25 12.31
C LEU A 767 3.81 14.34 11.46
N ARG A 768 2.82 13.51 11.79
CA ARG A 768 1.50 13.51 11.16
C ARG A 768 0.43 13.82 12.20
N VAL A 769 -0.40 14.82 11.93
CA VAL A 769 -1.54 15.20 12.77
C VAL A 769 -2.77 15.34 11.88
N ILE A 770 -3.73 14.44 12.07
CA ILE A 770 -4.92 14.30 11.25
C ILE A 770 -6.14 14.36 12.17
N SER A 771 -7.06 15.28 11.88
CA SER A 771 -8.35 15.41 12.57
C SER A 771 -8.23 15.61 14.09
N ALA A 772 -7.26 16.41 14.55
CA ALA A 772 -7.12 16.79 15.96
C ALA A 772 -7.89 18.09 16.28
N SER A 773 -9.13 17.98 16.75
CA SER A 773 -10.08 19.10 16.80
C SER A 773 -9.67 20.24 17.73
N ASP A 774 -9.09 19.91 18.88
CA ASP A 774 -8.84 20.87 19.98
C ASP A 774 -7.39 21.34 20.06
N LEU A 775 -6.53 20.85 19.16
CA LEU A 775 -5.11 21.18 19.13
C LEU A 775 -4.91 22.63 18.73
N LYS A 776 -4.37 23.44 19.64
CA LYS A 776 -4.18 24.89 19.44
C LYS A 776 -2.76 25.25 19.05
N GLU A 777 -1.78 24.54 19.61
CA GLU A 777 -0.37 24.77 19.35
C GLU A 777 0.34 23.40 19.21
N VAL A 778 1.27 23.22 18.26
CA VAL A 778 2.08 21.98 18.25
C VAL A 778 3.08 22.03 19.40
N ILE A 779 3.91 23.08 19.46
CA ILE A 779 4.83 23.34 20.57
C ILE A 779 4.37 24.59 21.31
N ASN A 780 3.97 24.44 22.57
CA ASN A 780 3.64 25.56 23.43
C ASN A 780 4.92 26.22 23.94
N LYS A 781 5.11 27.50 23.59
CA LYS A 781 6.32 28.27 23.91
C LYS A 781 6.60 28.37 25.41
N GLU A 782 5.57 28.65 26.22
CA GLU A 782 5.71 28.84 27.67
C GLU A 782 6.15 27.54 28.38
N LYS A 783 5.67 26.39 27.90
CA LYS A 783 6.10 25.07 28.37
C LYS A 783 7.50 24.68 27.87
N ALA A 784 7.89 25.12 26.67
CA ALA A 784 9.18 24.77 26.06
C ALA A 784 10.36 25.63 26.54
N GLU A 785 10.14 26.92 26.85
CA GLU A 785 11.18 27.85 27.31
C GLU A 785 11.85 27.41 28.63
N GLN A 786 11.18 26.59 29.43
CA GLN A 786 11.73 26.02 30.66
C GLN A 786 12.84 24.98 30.41
N GLN A 787 13.01 24.50 29.17
CA GLN A 787 13.89 23.35 28.85
C GLN A 787 15.07 23.70 27.93
N ASN A 788 15.13 24.89 27.32
CA ASN A 788 16.19 25.30 26.39
C ASN A 788 16.47 24.30 25.24
N LEU A 789 15.46 23.55 24.77
CA LEU A 789 15.58 22.59 23.66
C LEU A 789 14.97 23.18 22.40
N ILE A 790 15.67 23.04 21.27
CA ILE A 790 15.14 23.43 19.95
C ILE A 790 14.47 22.18 19.34
N PRO A 791 13.14 22.17 19.13
CA PRO A 791 12.45 21.02 18.55
C PRO A 791 12.80 20.85 17.06
N PHE A 792 12.45 19.68 16.52
CA PHE A 792 12.40 19.40 15.08
C PHE A 792 13.72 19.60 14.31
N GLN A 793 14.85 19.24 14.93
CA GLN A 793 16.15 19.29 14.26
C GLN A 793 16.22 18.29 13.10
N GLU A 794 15.74 17.06 13.29
CA GLU A 794 15.78 16.01 12.25
C GLU A 794 14.48 15.89 11.43
N LEU A 795 13.53 16.81 11.59
CA LEU A 795 12.21 16.71 10.97
C LEU A 795 12.31 16.88 9.45
N LYS A 796 11.85 15.88 8.71
CA LYS A 796 11.81 15.82 7.24
C LYS A 796 10.42 16.06 6.68
N GLU A 797 9.39 15.51 7.32
CA GLU A 797 7.99 15.61 6.90
C GLU A 797 7.11 16.13 8.04
N LEU A 798 6.34 17.18 7.76
CA LEU A 798 5.27 17.69 8.62
C LEU A 798 3.93 17.63 7.87
N ARG A 799 2.99 16.83 8.35
CA ARG A 799 1.65 16.69 7.77
C ARG A 799 0.58 17.11 8.77
N LEU A 800 -0.23 18.10 8.40
CA LEU A 800 -1.32 18.65 9.18
C LEU A 800 -2.60 18.60 8.35
N GLU A 801 -3.58 17.81 8.78
CA GLU A 801 -4.84 17.63 8.07
C GLU A 801 -6.04 17.80 9.01
N ASN A 802 -7.01 18.62 8.62
CA ASN A 802 -8.25 18.85 9.35
C ASN A 802 -8.04 19.28 10.82
N VAL A 803 -6.95 19.98 11.12
CA VAL A 803 -6.63 20.51 12.46
C VAL A 803 -7.14 21.95 12.58
N GLN A 804 -8.46 22.11 12.76
CA GLN A 804 -9.15 23.40 12.58
C GLN A 804 -8.73 24.48 13.59
N MET A 805 -8.47 24.10 14.85
CA MET A 805 -8.14 25.05 15.93
C MET A 805 -6.65 25.40 16.04
N LEU A 806 -5.80 24.84 15.18
CA LEU A 806 -4.35 25.03 15.25
C LEU A 806 -3.99 26.45 14.84
N LYS A 807 -3.47 27.24 15.78
CA LYS A 807 -3.03 28.62 15.55
C LYS A 807 -1.56 28.71 15.21
N HIS A 808 -0.74 27.91 15.87
CA HIS A 808 0.72 27.97 15.76
C HIS A 808 1.35 26.58 15.79
N ILE A 809 2.28 26.29 14.88
CA ILE A 809 3.19 25.14 15.04
C ILE A 809 4.23 25.49 16.12
N HIS A 810 4.81 26.68 16.02
CA HIS A 810 5.69 27.28 17.02
C HIS A 810 5.55 28.81 16.93
N ARG A 811 5.65 29.55 18.05
CA ARG A 811 5.41 31.01 18.08
C ARG A 811 6.54 31.85 17.46
N GLY A 812 7.71 31.26 17.24
CA GLY A 812 8.85 31.90 16.56
C GLY A 812 9.40 31.01 15.43
N PRO A 813 10.30 31.55 14.58
CA PRO A 813 10.90 30.78 13.50
C PRO A 813 11.79 29.66 14.04
N LEU A 814 11.83 28.54 13.32
CA LEU A 814 12.66 27.37 13.63
C LEU A 814 13.69 27.11 12.51
N PRO A 815 14.87 26.56 12.82
CA PRO A 815 15.91 26.32 11.82
C PRO A 815 15.55 25.26 10.76
N PHE A 816 14.90 24.15 11.15
CA PHE A 816 14.52 23.03 10.27
C PHE A 816 15.61 22.58 9.28
N PRO A 817 16.76 22.09 9.76
CA PRO A 817 17.90 21.79 8.88
C PRO A 817 17.62 20.64 7.90
N CYS A 818 16.70 19.73 8.23
CA CYS A 818 16.39 18.53 7.44
C CYS A 818 15.02 18.54 6.75
N LEU A 819 14.24 19.63 6.84
CA LEU A 819 12.84 19.64 6.41
C LEU A 819 12.70 19.66 4.89
N GLN A 820 11.95 18.70 4.35
CA GLN A 820 11.77 18.47 2.91
C GLN A 820 10.31 18.65 2.48
N LYS A 821 9.34 18.31 3.33
CA LYS A 821 7.92 18.37 2.99
C LYS A 821 7.07 18.94 4.12
N ILE A 822 6.21 19.89 3.78
CA ILE A 822 5.10 20.36 4.62
C ILE A 822 3.80 20.13 3.86
N LEU A 823 2.82 19.47 4.48
CA LEU A 823 1.47 19.34 3.96
C LEU A 823 0.49 19.98 4.94
N VAL A 824 -0.31 20.94 4.47
CA VAL A 824 -1.37 21.59 5.26
C VAL A 824 -2.70 21.52 4.53
N ASN A 825 -3.65 20.78 5.10
CA ASN A 825 -5.01 20.68 4.58
C ASN A 825 -6.03 20.92 5.70
N GLY A 826 -7.09 21.69 5.45
CA GLY A 826 -8.16 21.89 6.44
C GLY A 826 -7.72 22.49 7.78
N CYS A 827 -6.71 23.36 7.82
CA CYS A 827 -6.25 24.06 9.03
C CYS A 827 -6.60 25.56 8.96
N SER A 828 -7.85 25.93 9.24
CA SER A 828 -8.37 27.29 8.99
C SER A 828 -7.75 28.39 9.86
N GLU A 829 -7.34 28.08 11.08
CA GLU A 829 -6.77 29.05 12.03
C GLU A 829 -5.24 29.19 11.92
N LEU A 830 -4.57 28.30 11.17
CA LEU A 830 -3.12 28.31 11.03
C LEU A 830 -2.73 29.37 10.00
N ARG A 831 -2.38 30.57 10.46
CA ARG A 831 -2.05 31.68 9.56
C ARG A 831 -0.58 31.81 9.20
N LYS A 832 0.33 31.22 9.97
CA LYS A 832 1.78 31.43 9.80
C LYS A 832 2.56 30.15 10.04
N LEU A 833 3.54 29.88 9.18
CA LEU A 833 4.54 28.83 9.38
C LEU A 833 5.73 29.34 10.19
N PRO A 834 6.38 28.52 11.04
CA PRO A 834 7.55 28.92 11.82
C PRO A 834 8.83 28.95 10.96
N LEU A 835 8.80 29.71 9.87
CA LEU A 835 9.88 29.89 8.91
C LEU A 835 10.34 31.35 8.90
N ASN A 836 11.65 31.57 8.81
CA ASN A 836 12.25 32.86 8.48
C ASN A 836 13.23 32.70 7.30
N PHE A 837 13.87 33.80 6.89
CA PHE A 837 14.82 33.79 5.77
C PHE A 837 16.00 32.82 5.95
N THR A 838 16.35 32.41 7.19
CA THR A 838 17.44 31.46 7.48
C THR A 838 16.97 30.03 7.70
N SER A 839 15.67 29.78 7.83
CA SER A 839 15.10 28.44 7.97
C SER A 839 15.36 27.61 6.71
N VAL A 840 15.62 26.31 6.90
CA VAL A 840 15.93 25.29 5.88
C VAL A 840 17.19 25.64 5.06
N PRO A 841 18.09 24.69 4.76
CA PRO A 841 19.17 24.93 3.79
C PRO A 841 18.58 25.30 2.40
N ARG A 842 19.34 25.96 1.53
CA ARG A 842 18.83 26.32 0.19
C ARG A 842 18.58 25.05 -0.66
N GLY A 843 17.32 24.82 -1.05
CA GLY A 843 16.90 23.78 -2.00
C GLY A 843 16.05 22.68 -1.36
N ASP A 844 15.06 22.18 -2.12
CA ASP A 844 14.27 20.94 -1.90
C ASP A 844 13.08 20.94 -0.92
N LEU A 845 12.70 22.06 -0.29
CA LEU A 845 11.43 22.14 0.47
C LEU A 845 10.22 22.17 -0.49
N VAL A 846 9.24 21.32 -0.26
CA VAL A 846 7.93 21.34 -0.93
C VAL A 846 6.84 21.62 0.11
N ILE A 847 6.02 22.65 -0.14
CA ILE A 847 4.86 22.98 0.71
C ILE A 847 3.58 22.71 -0.09
N GLU A 848 2.83 21.68 0.28
CA GLU A 848 1.55 21.32 -0.34
C GLU A 848 0.38 21.82 0.52
N ALA A 849 -0.51 22.63 -0.06
CA ALA A 849 -1.66 23.14 0.67
C ALA A 849 -2.88 23.44 -0.21
N HIS A 850 -4.05 23.55 0.39
CA HIS A 850 -5.27 23.94 -0.33
C HIS A 850 -5.21 25.43 -0.74
N LYS A 851 -5.71 25.79 -1.93
CA LYS A 851 -5.67 27.18 -2.47
C LYS A 851 -6.15 28.23 -1.46
N LYS A 852 -7.30 27.97 -0.82
CA LYS A 852 -7.88 28.85 0.22
C LYS A 852 -6.95 29.11 1.41
N TRP A 853 -6.12 28.13 1.79
CA TRP A 853 -5.16 28.31 2.88
C TRP A 853 -3.96 29.15 2.43
N ILE A 854 -3.49 28.94 1.19
CA ILE A 854 -2.41 29.72 0.60
C ILE A 854 -2.77 31.22 0.54
N GLU A 855 -4.03 31.54 0.28
CA GLU A 855 -4.53 32.93 0.24
C GLU A 855 -4.49 33.65 1.61
N ILE A 856 -4.60 32.91 2.71
CA ILE A 856 -4.61 33.48 4.07
C ILE A 856 -3.25 33.36 4.79
N LEU A 857 -2.23 32.82 4.12
CA LEU A 857 -0.91 32.58 4.69
C LEU A 857 -0.13 33.90 4.88
N GLU A 858 0.27 34.15 6.12
CA GLU A 858 1.11 35.24 6.58
C GLU A 858 2.58 34.80 6.67
N TRP A 859 3.50 35.70 6.32
CA TRP A 859 4.95 35.48 6.32
C TRP A 859 5.64 36.30 7.41
N GLU A 860 6.82 35.86 7.88
CA GLU A 860 7.63 36.60 8.87
C GLU A 860 8.04 37.99 8.37
N ASP A 861 8.55 38.05 7.14
CA ASP A 861 8.98 39.25 6.45
C ASP A 861 8.93 39.02 4.93
N GLU A 862 9.09 40.09 4.14
CA GLU A 862 9.06 40.01 2.67
C GLU A 862 10.20 39.15 2.09
N ALA A 863 11.35 39.06 2.78
CA ALA A 863 12.46 38.23 2.34
C ALA A 863 12.12 36.73 2.47
N THR A 864 11.44 36.34 3.54
CA THR A 864 10.94 34.99 3.81
C THR A 864 9.88 34.62 2.78
N LYS A 865 8.93 35.53 2.50
CA LYS A 865 7.92 35.35 1.45
C LYS A 865 8.55 35.12 0.08
N ALA A 866 9.49 35.99 -0.33
CA ALA A 866 10.15 35.86 -1.63
C ALA A 866 10.90 34.52 -1.77
N ARG A 867 11.43 33.98 -0.67
CA ARG A 867 12.16 32.71 -0.64
C ARG A 867 11.25 31.48 -0.76
N PHE A 868 10.14 31.43 -0.03
CA PHE A 868 9.31 30.22 0.10
C PHE A 868 7.99 30.26 -0.68
N LEU A 869 7.54 31.42 -1.16
CA LEU A 869 6.37 31.49 -2.04
C LEU A 869 6.49 30.58 -3.29
N PRO A 870 7.66 30.48 -3.95
CA PRO A 870 7.83 29.58 -5.11
C PRO A 870 7.76 28.08 -4.77
N THR A 871 7.91 27.69 -3.50
CA THR A 871 7.89 26.27 -3.09
C THR A 871 6.48 25.74 -2.80
N LEU A 872 5.46 26.61 -2.85
CA LEU A 872 4.06 26.26 -2.62
C LEU A 872 3.44 25.55 -3.82
N LYS A 873 2.79 24.42 -3.58
CA LYS A 873 2.01 23.65 -4.55
C LYS A 873 0.58 23.52 -4.06
N ALA A 874 -0.38 23.93 -4.88
CA ALA A 874 -1.80 23.76 -4.58
C ALA A 874 -2.25 22.32 -4.85
N PHE A 875 -3.14 21.76 -4.03
CA PHE A 875 -3.80 20.48 -4.35
C PHE A 875 -4.61 20.57 -5.66
N PRO A 876 -4.67 19.49 -6.47
CA PRO A 876 -5.70 19.35 -7.50
C PRO A 876 -7.09 19.32 -6.85
N GLU A 877 -8.11 19.92 -7.49
CA GLU A 877 -9.46 20.13 -6.92
C GLU A 877 -10.30 18.86 -6.68
N ASN A 878 -9.72 17.65 -6.72
CA ASN A 878 -10.45 16.37 -6.65
C ASN A 878 -9.90 15.36 -5.60
N ILE A 879 -9.56 15.81 -4.39
CA ILE A 879 -9.37 14.89 -3.26
C ILE A 879 -10.48 15.16 -2.25
N ASP A 880 -11.63 14.54 -2.50
CA ASP A 880 -12.67 14.40 -1.48
C ASP A 880 -12.12 13.58 -0.30
N ALA A 881 -12.43 14.04 0.91
CA ALA A 881 -11.86 13.62 2.19
C ALA A 881 -12.27 12.21 2.67
N ASP A 882 -12.79 11.34 1.80
CA ASP A 882 -13.25 9.98 2.16
C ASP A 882 -12.46 8.86 1.44
N GLY A 883 -11.34 9.20 0.81
CA GLY A 883 -10.52 8.28 0.01
C GLY A 883 -9.17 7.87 0.61
N TYR A 884 -9.04 7.82 1.94
CA TYR A 884 -8.00 6.99 2.55
C TYR A 884 -8.67 5.75 3.10
N GLU A 885 -8.90 4.75 2.23
CA GLU A 885 -8.64 3.39 2.69
C GLU A 885 -7.20 3.41 3.16
N ILE A 886 -7.06 3.46 4.48
CA ILE A 886 -5.84 3.15 5.16
C ILE A 886 -5.46 1.74 4.69
N SER A 887 -4.60 1.67 3.67
CA SER A 887 -3.93 0.46 3.26
C SER A 887 -2.89 0.12 4.34
N PHE A 888 -3.38 -0.29 5.52
CA PHE A 888 -2.66 -1.16 6.43
C PHE A 888 -3.16 -2.58 6.16
#